data_AF-A0A667WX14-F1
#
_entry.id   AF-A0A667WX14-F1
#
_cell.length_a   1.000
_cell.length_b   1.000
_cell.length_c   1.000
_cell.angle_alpha   90.00
_cell.angle_beta   90.00
_cell.angle_gamma   90.00
#
_symmetry.space_group_name_H-M   'P 1'
#
loop_
_entity.id
_entity.type
_entity.pdbx_description
1 polymer ?
#
loop_
_entity_poly.entity_id
_entity_poly.type
_entity_poly.pdbx_seq_one_letter_code
_entity_poly.pdbx_strand_id
1 'polypeptide(L)'
;MELCESLLTWIQTFEVEAPCQTVEDLTSGVVMAQALQKIDSVYFNDSWISRIKSEVGDNWRLKVSNLKKILKGILDYNQEVLGQQINDFTLPDVNLIGEHSDAAELGRMLQLILGCAVSCEQKQEYIQTIMIMEESVQHVVMTAIQELMSKETPVTGGNDSYVDLDRQLKKTVEELNDALATKEEIAQRCRELDMQVAALQEEKSSLLAENQVLMERLNQSDSIEDVNSPAGRRHLQLQTQLEQLQEETFRLEAAKDDYRIRCEELEKELLDVRSQNEELTSLADEAQSLKDEMDVLRHSSDKVSKLEGMVEYYKKKLEDLGVLRRQVKLLEEKNTMYMQNTVTLEEELRKANATKGQVETYKRQVVELQNRLSEESKKADKMEFEYKRLKEKVDSLQKEKDRMRTERDSLKETIEELHCVQAQEGQLTSSLFPLSSEGSDSLAAEITTPEIREHLIRLQHENKMLKLAQEGSDNEKIALLQSLLEDANSRKNELETENRLINQRLMEGQSQVEELQKNLQEQGSKADDCSVLKCLFSTREKLRELNNELLKKNALIDDMEPKYNATSQRVEELEDALKKKDDDMKQMEERYKKYLEKAKSVIRTLDPKQNQGSGPEVQALKNQLQEKDRMLHSLEKEMDKTRSQRDYEEKLIVSAWYNMGMSLQKKAAEDRLANTGSGQSFLARQRQATSTRRSYPGHVQPATAR
;
A
#
# COMPACT_ATOMS: atom_id res chain seq x y z
N MET A 1 -23.66 69.77 25.72
CA MET A 1 -23.68 68.76 26.80
C MET A 1 -25.09 68.23 26.92
N GLU A 2 -26.02 68.95 27.56
CA GLU A 2 -27.44 68.60 27.72
C GLU A 2 -28.08 67.77 26.59
N LEU A 3 -28.12 68.25 25.34
CA LEU A 3 -28.59 67.49 24.16
C LEU A 3 -27.98 66.08 24.03
N CYS A 4 -26.66 65.96 24.18
CA CYS A 4 -25.94 64.70 24.04
C CYS A 4 -26.15 63.76 25.22
N GLU A 5 -26.28 64.30 26.43
CA GLU A 5 -26.55 63.52 27.65
C GLU A 5 -27.98 62.96 27.62
N SER A 6 -28.99 63.78 27.28
CA SER A 6 -30.37 63.33 27.07
C SER A 6 -30.50 62.29 25.96
N LEU A 7 -29.80 62.47 24.83
CA LEU A 7 -29.80 61.50 23.73
C LEU A 7 -28.99 60.23 24.03
N LEU A 8 -27.96 60.30 24.89
CA LEU A 8 -27.27 59.11 25.41
C LEU A 8 -28.22 58.26 26.27
N THR A 9 -28.99 58.88 27.17
CA THR A 9 -30.04 58.19 27.94
C THR A 9 -31.10 57.56 27.02
N TRP A 10 -31.43 58.19 25.90
CA TRP A 10 -32.32 57.60 24.89
C TRP A 10 -31.68 56.41 24.16
N ILE A 11 -30.41 56.51 23.74
CA ILE A 11 -29.67 55.41 23.11
C ILE A 11 -29.53 54.20 24.04
N GLN A 12 -29.44 54.40 25.36
CA GLN A 12 -29.40 53.31 26.34
C GLN A 12 -30.69 52.46 26.35
N THR A 13 -31.84 52.99 25.91
CA THR A 13 -33.08 52.21 25.79
C THR A 13 -33.04 51.14 24.69
N PHE A 14 -32.05 51.20 23.79
CA PHE A 14 -31.93 50.23 22.69
C PHE A 14 -31.32 48.87 23.11
N GLU A 15 -30.82 48.69 24.34
CA GLU A 15 -30.21 47.44 24.82
C GLU A 15 -29.28 46.77 23.77
N VAL A 16 -28.22 47.49 23.37
CA VAL A 16 -27.24 47.03 22.38
C VAL A 16 -26.08 46.27 23.04
N GLU A 17 -25.39 45.41 22.29
CA GLU A 17 -24.31 44.56 22.84
C GLU A 17 -23.05 45.36 23.21
N ALA A 18 -22.80 46.48 22.53
CA ALA A 18 -21.67 47.35 22.83
C ALA A 18 -21.95 48.21 24.09
N PRO A 19 -20.93 48.46 24.95
CA PRO A 19 -21.05 49.42 26.04
C PRO A 19 -21.53 50.79 25.54
N CYS A 20 -22.44 51.41 26.29
CA CYS A 20 -23.08 52.69 25.92
C CYS A 20 -23.31 53.57 27.16
N GLN A 21 -22.39 53.54 28.13
CA GLN A 21 -22.54 54.23 29.43
C GLN A 21 -21.99 55.66 29.41
N THR A 22 -21.07 55.96 28.48
CA THR A 22 -20.38 57.25 28.39
C THR A 22 -20.34 57.78 26.96
N VAL A 23 -20.11 59.10 26.84
CA VAL A 23 -19.81 59.79 25.57
C VAL A 23 -18.70 59.08 24.79
N GLU A 24 -17.66 58.61 25.49
CA GLU A 24 -16.48 57.98 24.90
C GLU A 24 -16.82 56.65 24.20
N ASP A 25 -17.68 55.81 24.78
CA ASP A 25 -18.06 54.51 24.22
C ASP A 25 -18.69 54.66 22.81
N LEU A 26 -19.53 55.68 22.65
CA LEU A 26 -20.25 55.99 21.42
C LEU A 26 -19.33 56.51 20.30
N THR A 27 -18.17 57.09 20.63
CA THR A 27 -17.21 57.59 19.61
C THR A 27 -16.68 56.47 18.69
N SER A 28 -16.77 55.21 19.13
CA SER A 28 -16.48 54.03 18.31
C SER A 28 -17.38 53.90 17.06
N GLY A 29 -18.58 54.48 17.11
CA GLY A 29 -19.66 54.30 16.14
C GLY A 29 -20.39 52.94 16.24
N VAL A 30 -19.91 51.98 17.05
CA VAL A 30 -20.49 50.62 17.10
C VAL A 30 -21.91 50.66 17.67
N VAL A 31 -22.09 51.37 18.80
CA VAL A 31 -23.39 51.62 19.44
C VAL A 31 -24.40 52.22 18.47
N MET A 32 -23.99 53.23 17.70
CA MET A 32 -24.86 53.89 16.70
C MET A 32 -25.28 52.94 15.59
N ALA A 33 -24.37 52.09 15.11
CA ALA A 33 -24.64 51.15 14.05
C ALA A 33 -25.61 50.04 14.52
N GLN A 34 -25.47 49.57 15.76
CA GLN A 34 -26.40 48.62 16.39
C GLN A 34 -27.78 49.26 16.65
N ALA A 35 -27.83 50.53 17.07
CA ALA A 35 -29.09 51.26 17.21
C ALA A 35 -29.82 51.43 15.86
N LEU A 36 -29.10 51.79 14.79
CA LEU A 36 -29.67 51.88 13.44
C LEU A 36 -30.16 50.52 12.91
N GLN A 37 -29.43 49.43 13.18
CA GLN A 37 -29.89 48.07 12.85
C GLN A 37 -31.18 47.69 13.59
N LYS A 38 -31.43 48.21 14.80
CA LYS A 38 -32.72 48.04 15.48
C LYS A 38 -33.81 48.95 14.89
N ILE A 39 -33.50 50.19 14.52
CA ILE A 39 -34.45 51.16 13.90
C ILE A 39 -35.01 50.68 12.56
N ASP A 40 -34.17 50.08 11.72
CA ASP A 40 -34.56 49.47 10.45
C ASP A 40 -33.59 48.35 10.08
N SER A 41 -33.92 47.12 10.45
CA SER A 41 -33.11 45.93 10.18
C SER A 41 -33.12 45.49 8.71
N VAL A 42 -34.03 46.02 7.89
CA VAL A 42 -34.11 45.75 6.45
C VAL A 42 -33.06 46.57 5.71
N TYR A 43 -32.99 47.88 6.01
CA TYR A 43 -32.01 48.79 5.44
C TYR A 43 -30.62 48.65 6.08
N PHE A 44 -30.52 48.72 7.42
CA PHE A 44 -29.28 48.61 8.18
C PHE A 44 -28.93 47.15 8.53
N ASN A 45 -29.12 46.24 7.57
CA ASN A 45 -28.90 44.79 7.70
C ASN A 45 -27.44 44.39 7.95
N ASP A 46 -27.20 43.10 8.18
CA ASP A 46 -25.88 42.54 8.53
C ASP A 46 -24.78 42.86 7.49
N SER A 47 -25.13 42.99 6.21
CA SER A 47 -24.19 43.36 5.14
C SER A 47 -23.76 44.83 5.18
N TRP A 48 -24.49 45.68 5.92
CA TRP A 48 -24.13 47.05 6.25
C TRP A 48 -23.34 47.12 7.55
N ILE A 49 -23.82 46.49 8.65
CA ILE A 49 -23.15 46.60 9.95
C ILE A 49 -21.76 45.95 9.96
N SER A 50 -21.55 44.86 9.19
CA SER A 50 -20.24 44.23 8.99
C SER A 50 -19.17 45.14 8.35
N ARG A 51 -19.56 46.31 7.82
CA ARG A 51 -18.64 47.35 7.32
C ARG A 51 -18.09 48.23 8.45
N ILE A 52 -18.73 48.21 9.63
CA ILE A 52 -18.32 48.91 10.85
C ILE A 52 -17.38 47.98 11.62
N LYS A 53 -16.23 48.49 12.07
CA LYS A 53 -15.29 47.69 12.88
C LYS A 53 -15.68 47.76 14.35
N SER A 54 -15.74 46.62 15.03
CA SER A 54 -15.95 46.50 16.48
C SER A 54 -14.67 46.80 17.28
N GLU A 55 -13.55 46.18 16.90
CA GLU A 55 -12.23 46.38 17.52
C GLU A 55 -11.60 47.72 17.09
N VAL A 56 -12.09 48.82 17.67
CA VAL A 56 -11.61 50.19 17.37
C VAL A 56 -10.53 50.67 18.36
N GLY A 57 -10.80 50.51 19.67
CA GLY A 57 -9.97 51.07 20.74
C GLY A 57 -9.73 52.58 20.58
N ASP A 58 -8.57 53.04 21.03
CA ASP A 58 -8.15 54.46 20.96
C ASP A 58 -7.77 54.93 19.54
N ASN A 59 -7.96 54.09 18.51
CA ASN A 59 -7.59 54.42 17.15
C ASN A 59 -8.62 55.37 16.50
N TRP A 60 -8.46 56.66 16.77
CA TRP A 60 -9.34 57.72 16.25
C TRP A 60 -9.57 57.66 14.74
N ARG A 61 -8.58 57.23 13.94
CA ARG A 61 -8.75 57.10 12.48
C ARG A 61 -9.76 56.01 12.11
N LEU A 62 -9.87 54.96 12.92
CA LEU A 62 -10.91 53.94 12.78
C LEU A 62 -12.26 54.42 13.34
N LYS A 63 -12.29 55.16 14.46
CA LYS A 63 -13.49 55.86 14.96
C LYS A 63 -14.11 56.74 13.85
N VAL A 64 -13.33 57.68 13.30
CA VAL A 64 -13.73 58.56 12.19
C VAL A 64 -14.14 57.75 10.94
N SER A 65 -13.49 56.62 10.64
CA SER A 65 -13.85 55.76 9.50
C SER A 65 -15.19 55.03 9.69
N ASN A 66 -15.53 54.62 10.91
CA ASN A 66 -16.85 54.10 11.26
C ASN A 66 -17.91 55.21 11.18
N LEU A 67 -17.69 56.33 11.88
CA LEU A 67 -18.62 57.46 11.93
C LEU A 67 -18.95 58.03 10.54
N LYS A 68 -17.99 58.07 9.60
CA LYS A 68 -18.24 58.48 8.20
C LYS A 68 -19.15 57.52 7.42
N LYS A 69 -19.12 56.21 7.72
CA LYS A 69 -20.05 55.23 7.11
C LYS A 69 -21.44 55.35 7.71
N ILE A 70 -21.51 55.59 9.02
CA ILE A 70 -22.77 55.73 9.77
C ILE A 70 -23.49 57.01 9.32
N LEU A 71 -22.79 58.16 9.30
CA LEU A 71 -23.35 59.43 8.83
C LEU A 71 -23.80 59.33 7.37
N LYS A 72 -23.02 58.67 6.50
CA LYS A 72 -23.47 58.40 5.13
C LYS A 72 -24.74 57.54 5.12
N GLY A 73 -24.77 56.40 5.83
CA GLY A 73 -25.94 55.52 5.87
C GLY A 73 -27.20 56.21 6.40
N ILE A 74 -27.07 57.10 7.37
CA ILE A 74 -28.15 57.97 7.87
C ILE A 74 -28.66 58.90 6.77
N LEU A 75 -27.77 59.58 6.05
CA LEU A 75 -28.15 60.53 5.00
C LEU A 75 -28.77 59.83 3.79
N ASP A 76 -28.18 58.72 3.35
CA ASP A 76 -28.73 57.85 2.31
C ASP A 76 -30.13 57.35 2.72
N TYR A 77 -30.33 56.90 3.98
CA TYR A 77 -31.64 56.44 4.49
C TYR A 77 -32.71 57.54 4.50
N ASN A 78 -32.36 58.74 4.98
CA ASN A 78 -33.30 59.87 5.01
C ASN A 78 -33.74 60.26 3.60
N GLN A 79 -32.81 60.24 2.63
CA GLN A 79 -33.10 60.58 1.24
C GLN A 79 -33.84 59.47 0.47
N GLU A 80 -33.41 58.21 0.59
CA GLU A 80 -33.90 57.10 -0.23
C GLU A 80 -35.13 56.38 0.35
N VAL A 81 -35.25 56.28 1.68
CA VAL A 81 -36.36 55.56 2.34
C VAL A 81 -37.38 56.53 2.92
N LEU A 82 -36.94 57.52 3.69
CA LEU A 82 -37.86 58.47 4.35
C LEU A 82 -38.36 59.58 3.41
N GLY A 83 -37.71 59.78 2.26
CA GLY A 83 -38.03 60.85 1.31
C GLY A 83 -37.79 62.27 1.84
N GLN A 84 -37.07 62.40 2.97
CA GLN A 84 -36.81 63.66 3.65
C GLN A 84 -35.43 64.19 3.26
N GLN A 85 -35.40 65.32 2.55
CA GLN A 85 -34.19 66.10 2.44
C GLN A 85 -33.96 66.87 3.75
N ILE A 86 -32.88 66.54 4.43
CA ILE A 86 -32.36 67.29 5.58
C ILE A 86 -31.75 68.60 5.06
N ASN A 87 -32.62 69.55 4.76
CA ASN A 87 -32.25 70.92 4.39
C ASN A 87 -32.13 71.77 5.66
N ASP A 88 -31.21 72.73 5.66
CA ASP A 88 -30.94 73.71 6.72
C ASP A 88 -30.43 73.18 8.09
N PHE A 89 -30.33 71.85 8.31
CA PHE A 89 -29.66 71.27 9.49
C PHE A 89 -28.13 71.28 9.36
N THR A 90 -27.41 71.46 10.47
CA THR A 90 -25.93 71.41 10.50
C THR A 90 -25.42 69.99 10.72
N LEU A 91 -24.81 69.39 9.69
CA LEU A 91 -24.25 68.03 9.76
C LEU A 91 -23.10 67.93 10.81
N PRO A 92 -23.00 66.82 11.57
CA PRO A 92 -21.99 66.64 12.61
C PRO A 92 -20.57 66.47 12.05
N ASP A 93 -19.59 67.15 12.65
CA ASP A 93 -18.18 66.91 12.32
C ASP A 93 -17.64 65.64 13.01
N VAL A 94 -17.82 64.53 12.31
CA VAL A 94 -17.30 63.20 12.65
C VAL A 94 -15.78 63.13 12.87
N ASN A 95 -14.98 64.12 12.45
CA ASN A 95 -13.56 64.19 12.79
C ASN A 95 -13.38 64.66 14.24
N LEU A 96 -14.11 65.68 14.69
CA LEU A 96 -14.09 66.18 16.08
C LEU A 96 -14.61 65.13 17.07
N ILE A 97 -15.65 64.37 16.70
CA ILE A 97 -16.13 63.22 17.49
C ILE A 97 -15.03 62.17 17.65
N GLY A 98 -14.27 61.85 16.59
CA GLY A 98 -13.27 60.81 16.62
C GLY A 98 -11.93 61.22 17.25
N GLU A 99 -11.48 62.46 17.03
CA GLU A 99 -10.18 62.99 17.48
C GLU A 99 -10.23 63.64 18.86
N HIS A 100 -11.39 64.18 19.28
CA HIS A 100 -11.54 64.99 20.50
C HIS A 100 -12.72 64.56 21.38
N SER A 101 -13.47 63.52 20.99
CA SER A 101 -14.67 63.05 21.70
C SER A 101 -15.71 64.17 21.94
N ASP A 102 -15.85 65.07 20.96
CA ASP A 102 -16.69 66.27 21.08
C ASP A 102 -18.17 65.91 21.30
N ALA A 103 -18.67 66.22 22.50
CA ALA A 103 -20.03 65.90 22.91
C ALA A 103 -21.10 66.74 22.18
N ALA A 104 -20.78 67.91 21.60
CA ALA A 104 -21.74 68.70 20.83
C ALA A 104 -21.93 68.11 19.42
N GLU A 105 -20.85 67.70 18.77
CA GLU A 105 -20.92 66.96 17.50
C GLU A 105 -21.52 65.56 17.68
N LEU A 106 -21.21 64.88 18.80
CA LEU A 106 -21.86 63.62 19.14
C LEU A 106 -23.38 63.79 19.35
N GLY A 107 -23.80 64.87 20.01
CA GLY A 107 -25.22 65.23 20.15
C GLY A 107 -25.93 65.39 18.80
N ARG A 108 -25.34 66.14 17.86
CA ARG A 108 -25.84 66.24 16.47
C ARG A 108 -25.91 64.88 15.77
N MET A 109 -24.92 64.03 15.96
CA MET A 109 -24.88 62.68 15.39
C MET A 109 -26.01 61.79 15.93
N LEU A 110 -26.31 61.86 17.23
CA LEU A 110 -27.44 61.15 17.83
C LEU A 110 -28.80 61.74 17.44
N GLN A 111 -28.89 63.07 17.27
CA GLN A 111 -30.11 63.76 16.84
C GLN A 111 -30.57 63.27 15.46
N LEU A 112 -29.63 63.00 14.53
CA LEU A 112 -29.96 62.39 13.24
C LEU A 112 -30.47 60.94 13.37
N ILE A 113 -29.95 60.15 14.31
CA ILE A 113 -30.42 58.78 14.59
C ILE A 113 -31.84 58.81 15.19
N LEU A 114 -32.11 59.76 16.09
CA LEU A 114 -33.45 60.04 16.59
C LEU A 114 -34.41 60.45 15.45
N GLY A 115 -33.96 61.29 14.52
CA GLY A 115 -34.71 61.65 13.31
C GLY A 115 -35.11 60.44 12.46
N CYS A 116 -34.23 59.46 12.31
CA CYS A 116 -34.56 58.18 11.68
C CYS A 116 -35.63 57.41 12.49
N ALA A 117 -35.44 57.26 13.80
CA ALA A 117 -36.31 56.47 14.68
C ALA A 117 -37.75 57.02 14.75
N VAL A 118 -37.93 58.34 14.77
CA VAL A 118 -39.27 58.96 14.80
C VAL A 118 -39.93 59.07 13.42
N SER A 119 -39.20 58.75 12.35
CA SER A 119 -39.68 58.81 10.96
C SER A 119 -39.99 57.44 10.34
N CYS A 120 -39.27 56.38 10.74
CA CYS A 120 -39.40 55.03 10.20
C CYS A 120 -40.80 54.40 10.37
N GLU A 121 -41.01 53.21 9.79
CA GLU A 121 -42.30 52.51 9.87
C GLU A 121 -42.69 52.18 11.32
N GLN A 122 -41.72 51.79 12.15
CA GLN A 122 -41.92 51.39 13.55
C GLN A 122 -41.92 52.55 14.56
N LYS A 123 -41.91 53.81 14.10
CA LYS A 123 -41.81 55.02 14.95
C LYS A 123 -42.75 55.10 16.16
N GLN A 124 -43.89 54.43 16.12
CA GLN A 124 -44.82 54.38 17.27
C GLN A 124 -44.17 53.75 18.51
N GLU A 125 -43.31 52.75 18.34
CA GLU A 125 -42.60 52.08 19.44
C GLU A 125 -41.54 53.01 20.05
N TYR A 126 -40.74 53.68 19.21
CA TYR A 126 -39.75 54.66 19.67
C TYR A 126 -40.37 55.89 20.32
N ILE A 127 -41.50 56.39 19.81
CA ILE A 127 -42.25 57.49 20.42
C ILE A 127 -42.83 57.07 21.78
N GLN A 128 -43.38 55.86 21.91
CA GLN A 128 -43.85 55.35 23.21
C GLN A 128 -42.71 55.16 24.21
N THR A 129 -41.55 54.67 23.77
CA THR A 129 -40.33 54.57 24.60
C THR A 129 -39.85 55.94 25.07
N ILE A 130 -39.92 56.98 24.22
CA ILE A 130 -39.63 58.37 24.62
C ILE A 130 -40.63 58.86 25.68
N MET A 131 -41.93 58.58 25.51
CA MET A 131 -42.99 59.03 26.44
C MET A 131 -42.90 58.44 27.87
N ILE A 132 -42.10 57.39 28.09
CA ILE A 132 -41.85 56.81 29.43
C ILE A 132 -40.51 57.23 30.04
N MET A 133 -39.73 58.10 29.37
CA MET A 133 -38.48 58.67 29.92
C MET A 133 -38.75 59.79 30.94
N GLU A 134 -37.70 60.27 31.61
CA GLU A 134 -37.81 61.45 32.49
C GLU A 134 -38.24 62.70 31.71
N GLU A 135 -39.13 63.53 32.29
CA GLU A 135 -39.70 64.73 31.66
C GLU A 135 -38.63 65.73 31.15
N SER A 136 -37.50 65.82 31.86
CA SER A 136 -36.31 66.58 31.45
C SER A 136 -35.75 66.11 30.10
N VAL A 137 -35.58 64.80 29.94
CA VAL A 137 -35.12 64.14 28.71
C VAL A 137 -36.18 64.25 27.62
N GLN A 138 -37.46 64.07 27.94
CA GLN A 138 -38.56 64.22 26.98
C GLN A 138 -38.58 65.62 26.34
N HIS A 139 -38.39 66.69 27.13
CA HIS A 139 -38.36 68.05 26.62
C HIS A 139 -37.18 68.27 25.64
N VAL A 140 -35.99 67.76 25.95
CA VAL A 140 -34.80 67.88 25.09
C VAL A 140 -34.98 67.07 23.80
N VAL A 141 -35.49 65.84 23.89
CA VAL A 141 -35.80 64.98 22.74
C VAL A 141 -36.88 65.62 21.85
N MET A 142 -37.95 66.17 22.43
CA MET A 142 -39.00 66.89 21.68
C MET A 142 -38.45 68.13 20.97
N THR A 143 -37.58 68.90 21.63
CA THR A 143 -36.91 70.05 21.02
C THR A 143 -36.05 69.63 19.83
N ALA A 144 -35.27 68.54 19.98
CA ALA A 144 -34.40 68.00 18.93
C ALA A 144 -35.17 67.50 17.71
N ILE A 145 -36.40 66.98 17.90
CA ILE A 145 -37.33 66.58 16.81
C ILE A 145 -37.95 67.80 16.13
N GLN A 146 -38.32 68.84 16.89
CA GLN A 146 -38.87 70.08 16.32
C GLN A 146 -37.85 70.84 15.46
N GLU A 147 -36.59 70.89 15.88
CA GLU A 147 -35.47 71.45 15.11
C GLU A 147 -35.29 70.76 13.75
N LEU A 148 -35.50 69.45 13.68
CA LEU A 148 -35.48 68.66 12.44
C LEU A 148 -36.70 68.88 11.52
N MET A 149 -37.78 69.51 11.99
CA MET A 149 -39.10 69.45 11.33
C MET A 149 -39.76 70.81 11.02
N SER A 150 -39.20 71.94 11.47
CA SER A 150 -39.86 73.27 11.40
C SER A 150 -39.71 74.01 10.05
N LYS A 151 -40.74 74.80 9.66
CA LYS A 151 -40.78 75.65 8.43
C LYS A 151 -41.79 76.82 8.60
N GLU A 152 -41.39 78.10 8.57
CA GLU A 152 -42.37 79.23 8.47
C GLU A 152 -41.79 80.63 8.14
N THR A 153 -42.63 81.59 7.73
CA THR A 153 -42.38 83.07 7.67
C THR A 153 -43.69 83.90 7.44
N PRO A 154 -43.81 85.22 7.79
CA PRO A 154 -45.11 85.92 8.06
C PRO A 154 -45.39 87.26 7.29
N VAL A 155 -46.56 87.95 7.51
CA VAL A 155 -46.82 89.42 7.25
C VAL A 155 -48.17 89.98 7.85
N THR A 156 -48.44 91.31 7.77
CA THR A 156 -49.32 92.16 8.65
C THR A 156 -50.31 93.15 7.95
N GLY A 157 -51.28 93.80 8.67
CA GLY A 157 -51.85 95.14 8.31
C GLY A 157 -53.31 95.52 8.77
N GLY A 158 -53.64 96.82 8.96
CA GLY A 158 -55.02 97.34 9.22
C GLY A 158 -55.18 98.85 9.60
N ASN A 159 -56.45 99.35 9.65
CA ASN A 159 -56.97 100.67 10.15
C ASN A 159 -56.58 101.96 9.36
N ASP A 160 -57.16 103.19 9.47
CA ASP A 160 -58.20 103.90 10.31
C ASP A 160 -58.70 105.20 9.52
N SER A 161 -59.60 106.16 9.86
CA SER A 161 -60.46 106.53 11.03
C SER A 161 -61.72 107.43 10.68
N TYR A 162 -62.02 108.51 11.45
CA TYR A 162 -63.31 109.26 11.61
C TYR A 162 -63.08 110.78 11.83
N VAL A 163 -63.97 111.69 11.37
CA VAL A 163 -64.05 113.11 11.83
C VAL A 163 -65.51 113.60 11.81
N ASP A 164 -65.96 114.28 12.87
CA ASP A 164 -67.38 114.52 13.17
C ASP A 164 -67.62 115.89 13.83
N LEU A 165 -68.69 116.58 13.38
CA LEU A 165 -69.32 117.78 13.94
C LEU A 165 -68.37 118.87 14.51
N ASP A 166 -68.25 120.08 13.95
CA ASP A 166 -69.32 121.07 13.66
C ASP A 166 -70.36 121.25 14.81
N ARG A 167 -70.02 120.75 16.01
CA ARG A 167 -70.96 120.14 16.97
C ARG A 167 -71.95 121.04 17.69
N GLN A 168 -71.75 122.35 17.67
CA GLN A 168 -72.35 123.22 18.70
C GLN A 168 -72.94 124.53 18.18
N LEU A 169 -72.73 124.87 16.91
CA LEU A 169 -73.52 125.92 16.23
C LEU A 169 -74.58 125.29 15.32
N LYS A 170 -74.26 124.13 14.72
CA LYS A 170 -75.25 123.19 14.19
C LYS A 170 -76.27 122.85 15.29
N LYS A 171 -75.83 122.59 16.53
CA LYS A 171 -76.66 122.11 17.66
C LYS A 171 -78.02 122.77 17.91
N THR A 172 -78.18 124.08 17.83
CA THR A 172 -79.49 124.71 18.12
C THR A 172 -80.41 124.76 16.90
N VAL A 173 -79.84 124.65 15.71
CA VAL A 173 -80.56 124.39 14.45
C VAL A 173 -80.84 122.90 14.29
N GLU A 174 -79.98 122.04 14.82
CA GLU A 174 -80.24 120.62 15.12
C GLU A 174 -81.40 120.53 16.10
N GLU A 175 -81.36 121.02 17.34
CA GLU A 175 -82.46 120.90 18.32
C GLU A 175 -83.88 121.23 17.78
N LEU A 176 -84.03 122.13 16.79
CA LEU A 176 -85.29 122.34 16.04
C LEU A 176 -85.51 121.38 14.86
N ASN A 177 -84.48 121.11 14.04
CA ASN A 177 -84.53 120.05 13.02
C ASN A 177 -84.60 118.65 13.62
N ASP A 178 -84.24 118.45 14.89
CA ASP A 178 -84.30 117.24 15.71
C ASP A 178 -85.70 117.08 16.26
N ALA A 179 -86.39 118.17 16.63
CA ALA A 179 -87.83 118.13 16.91
C ALA A 179 -88.66 117.77 15.66
N LEU A 180 -88.19 118.16 14.46
CA LEU A 180 -88.80 117.76 13.18
C LEU A 180 -88.33 116.37 12.70
N ALA A 181 -87.06 116.01 12.92
CA ALA A 181 -86.49 114.73 12.55
C ALA A 181 -86.97 113.64 13.49
N THR A 182 -87.06 113.85 14.80
CA THR A 182 -87.72 112.88 15.71
C THR A 182 -89.20 112.72 15.38
N LYS A 183 -89.89 113.75 14.89
CA LYS A 183 -91.26 113.60 14.37
C LYS A 183 -91.29 112.73 13.09
N GLU A 184 -90.40 112.98 12.13
CA GLU A 184 -90.31 112.19 10.89
C GLU A 184 -89.77 110.78 11.14
N GLU A 185 -88.88 110.59 12.11
CA GLU A 185 -88.31 109.35 12.62
C GLU A 185 -89.36 108.57 13.39
N ILE A 186 -90.22 109.19 14.20
CA ILE A 186 -91.39 108.52 14.79
C ILE A 186 -92.35 108.10 13.67
N ALA A 187 -92.61 108.96 12.67
CA ALA A 187 -93.44 108.59 11.52
C ALA A 187 -92.80 107.51 10.62
N GLN A 188 -91.47 107.48 10.52
CA GLN A 188 -90.70 106.45 9.81
C GLN A 188 -90.71 105.15 10.61
N ARG A 189 -90.49 105.20 11.92
CA ARG A 189 -90.55 104.07 12.83
C ARG A 189 -91.95 103.48 12.94
N CYS A 190 -93.01 104.28 12.81
CA CYS A 190 -94.37 103.76 12.59
C CYS A 190 -94.45 103.00 11.26
N ARG A 191 -94.00 103.57 10.14
CA ARG A 191 -93.97 102.88 8.83
C ARG A 191 -93.10 101.61 8.85
N GLU A 192 -91.99 101.61 9.58
CA GLU A 192 -91.10 100.46 9.77
C GLU A 192 -91.74 99.39 10.66
N LEU A 193 -92.48 99.79 11.72
CA LEU A 193 -93.25 98.87 12.54
C LEU A 193 -94.45 98.27 11.77
N ASP A 194 -95.17 99.08 10.97
CA ASP A 194 -96.22 98.60 10.08
C ASP A 194 -95.65 97.61 9.04
N MET A 195 -94.47 97.89 8.49
CA MET A 195 -93.75 97.02 7.56
C MET A 195 -93.22 95.75 8.24
N GLN A 196 -92.74 95.82 9.49
CA GLN A 196 -92.39 94.65 10.29
C GLN A 196 -93.61 93.80 10.64
N VAL A 197 -94.74 94.40 10.99
CA VAL A 197 -96.01 93.68 11.24
C VAL A 197 -96.49 92.99 9.97
N ALA A 198 -96.42 93.65 8.80
CA ALA A 198 -96.72 93.03 7.52
C ALA A 198 -95.78 91.85 7.22
N ALA A 199 -94.47 92.02 7.38
CA ALA A 199 -93.48 90.96 7.17
C ALA A 199 -93.67 89.76 8.13
N LEU A 200 -93.97 90.02 9.41
CA LEU A 200 -94.27 88.97 10.40
C LEU A 200 -95.60 88.27 10.12
N GLN A 201 -96.58 88.94 9.49
CA GLN A 201 -97.81 88.32 9.03
C GLN A 201 -97.60 87.46 7.78
N GLU A 202 -96.74 87.90 6.85
CA GLU A 202 -96.30 87.11 5.70
C GLU A 202 -95.49 85.87 6.13
N GLU A 203 -94.49 86.04 6.99
CA GLU A 203 -93.71 84.95 7.59
C GLU A 203 -94.62 83.94 8.32
N LYS A 204 -95.55 84.42 9.16
CA LYS A 204 -96.54 83.56 9.83
C LYS A 204 -97.39 82.78 8.84
N SER A 205 -97.78 83.38 7.71
CA SER A 205 -98.54 82.69 6.66
C SER A 205 -97.71 81.64 5.92
N SER A 206 -96.42 81.93 5.68
CA SER A 206 -95.46 81.00 5.07
C SER A 206 -95.20 79.80 5.98
N LEU A 207 -94.92 80.03 7.27
CA LEU A 207 -94.73 78.98 8.28
C LEU A 207 -95.98 78.11 8.47
N LEU A 208 -97.19 78.67 8.33
CA LEU A 208 -98.44 77.89 8.35
C LEU A 208 -98.60 77.02 7.09
N ALA A 209 -98.21 77.51 5.92
CA ALA A 209 -98.21 76.72 4.69
C ALA A 209 -97.15 75.60 4.74
N GLU A 210 -95.95 75.89 5.27
CA GLU A 210 -94.92 74.87 5.50
C GLU A 210 -95.39 73.81 6.49
N ASN A 211 -96.08 74.18 7.58
CA ASN A 211 -96.67 73.23 8.52
C ASN A 211 -97.71 72.30 7.86
N GLN A 212 -98.52 72.84 6.94
CA GLN A 212 -99.46 72.03 6.15
C GLN A 212 -98.71 71.04 5.25
N VAL A 213 -97.68 71.48 4.51
CA VAL A 213 -96.84 70.60 3.68
C VAL A 213 -96.11 69.54 4.50
N LEU A 214 -95.66 69.86 5.72
CA LEU A 214 -95.04 68.90 6.63
C LEU A 214 -96.04 67.87 7.17
N MET A 215 -97.28 68.26 7.50
CA MET A 215 -98.34 67.30 7.84
C MET A 215 -98.76 66.43 6.65
N GLU A 216 -98.83 66.99 5.43
CA GLU A 216 -99.09 66.19 4.23
C GLU A 216 -97.97 65.20 3.94
N ARG A 217 -96.71 65.56 4.17
CA ARG A 217 -95.58 64.63 4.09
C ARG A 217 -95.63 63.55 5.18
N LEU A 218 -96.00 63.90 6.41
CA LEU A 218 -96.13 62.93 7.51
C LEU A 218 -97.20 61.88 7.18
N ASN A 219 -98.38 62.31 6.74
CA ASN A 219 -99.45 61.43 6.27
C ASN A 219 -99.06 60.59 5.04
N GLN A 220 -98.08 61.03 4.23
CA GLN A 220 -97.52 60.24 3.14
C GLN A 220 -96.55 59.16 3.64
N SER A 221 -95.76 59.41 4.69
CA SER A 221 -94.96 58.35 5.36
C SER A 221 -95.82 57.25 5.96
N ASP A 222 -96.97 57.58 6.56
CA ASP A 222 -97.91 56.57 7.08
C ASP A 222 -98.43 55.63 5.98
N SER A 223 -98.45 56.08 4.71
CA SER A 223 -98.79 55.24 3.55
C SER A 223 -97.70 54.23 3.12
N ILE A 224 -96.58 54.16 3.86
CA ILE A 224 -95.55 53.12 3.70
C ILE A 224 -95.97 51.81 4.40
N GLU A 225 -96.80 51.89 5.46
CA GLU A 225 -97.31 50.70 6.16
C GLU A 225 -98.37 49.94 5.33
N ASP A 226 -99.07 50.59 4.40
CA ASP A 226 -99.93 49.88 3.44
C ASP A 226 -99.10 49.23 2.33
N VAL A 227 -98.93 47.92 2.43
CA VAL A 227 -98.27 47.06 1.44
C VAL A 227 -98.84 47.22 0.02
N ASN A 228 -100.09 47.66 -0.14
CA ASN A 228 -100.70 47.88 -1.46
C ASN A 228 -100.27 49.21 -2.12
N SER A 229 -99.76 50.16 -1.33
CA SER A 229 -99.29 51.48 -1.78
C SER A 229 -98.13 51.36 -2.80
N PRO A 230 -98.04 52.24 -3.81
CA PRO A 230 -96.85 52.37 -4.66
C PRO A 230 -95.58 52.78 -3.90
N ALA A 231 -95.68 53.18 -2.63
CA ALA A 231 -94.56 53.31 -1.71
C ALA A 231 -94.24 51.95 -1.04
N GLY A 232 -95.23 51.36 -0.34
CA GLY A 232 -95.09 50.06 0.34
C GLY A 232 -94.55 48.93 -0.54
N ARG A 233 -95.01 48.80 -1.79
CA ARG A 233 -94.48 47.79 -2.73
C ARG A 233 -93.01 48.00 -3.09
N ARG A 234 -92.55 49.26 -3.21
CA ARG A 234 -91.14 49.57 -3.46
C ARG A 234 -90.28 49.36 -2.22
N HIS A 235 -90.83 49.66 -1.04
CA HIS A 235 -90.16 49.34 0.23
C HIS A 235 -89.97 47.82 0.38
N LEU A 236 -91.02 47.02 0.16
CA LEU A 236 -90.95 45.55 0.18
C LEU A 236 -89.97 45.00 -0.86
N GLN A 237 -89.97 45.54 -2.09
CA GLN A 237 -89.03 45.11 -3.13
C GLN A 237 -87.57 45.41 -2.78
N LEU A 238 -87.29 46.59 -2.18
CA LEU A 238 -85.97 46.95 -1.67
C LEU A 238 -85.58 46.09 -0.46
N GLN A 239 -86.52 45.75 0.41
CA GLN A 239 -86.30 44.83 1.53
C GLN A 239 -85.90 43.43 1.03
N THR A 240 -86.64 42.85 0.07
CA THR A 240 -86.28 41.54 -0.51
C THR A 240 -84.93 41.58 -1.22
N GLN A 241 -84.55 42.70 -1.85
CA GLN A 241 -83.20 42.88 -2.40
C GLN A 241 -82.12 42.97 -1.31
N LEU A 242 -82.41 43.62 -0.18
CA LEU A 242 -81.53 43.66 0.99
C LEU A 242 -81.32 42.26 1.59
N GLU A 243 -82.40 41.50 1.75
CA GLU A 243 -82.38 40.12 2.24
C GLU A 243 -81.59 39.19 1.30
N GLN A 244 -81.79 39.32 -0.02
CA GLN A 244 -81.01 38.58 -1.03
C GLN A 244 -79.52 38.93 -1.02
N LEU A 245 -79.18 40.23 -0.90
CA LEU A 245 -77.79 40.68 -0.80
C LEU A 245 -77.14 40.25 0.53
N GLN A 246 -77.90 40.15 1.62
CA GLN A 246 -77.41 39.60 2.89
C GLN A 246 -77.17 38.09 2.80
N GLU A 247 -78.06 37.32 2.16
CA GLU A 247 -77.87 35.89 1.93
C GLU A 247 -76.67 35.62 1.01
N GLU A 248 -76.52 36.39 -0.08
CA GLU A 248 -75.37 36.30 -0.98
C GLU A 248 -74.06 36.71 -0.27
N THR A 249 -74.09 37.76 0.57
CA THR A 249 -72.93 38.15 1.40
C THR A 249 -72.53 37.02 2.34
N PHE A 250 -73.48 36.45 3.11
CA PHE A 250 -73.19 35.34 4.02
C PHE A 250 -72.65 34.10 3.29
N ARG A 251 -73.16 33.81 2.09
CA ARG A 251 -72.67 32.72 1.24
C ARG A 251 -71.26 32.96 0.71
N LEU A 252 -70.92 34.20 0.35
CA LEU A 252 -69.57 34.60 -0.04
C LEU A 252 -68.62 34.60 1.15
N GLU A 253 -69.08 34.99 2.35
CA GLU A 253 -68.33 34.92 3.60
C GLU A 253 -67.94 33.48 3.94
N ALA A 254 -68.90 32.54 3.87
CA ALA A 254 -68.66 31.12 4.09
C ALA A 254 -67.69 30.53 3.04
N ALA A 255 -67.89 30.84 1.75
CA ALA A 255 -66.98 30.39 0.70
C ALA A 255 -65.55 30.97 0.86
N LYS A 256 -65.42 32.21 1.36
CA LYS A 256 -64.14 32.85 1.67
C LYS A 256 -63.41 32.10 2.80
N ASP A 257 -64.12 31.66 3.83
CA ASP A 257 -63.54 30.84 4.90
C ASP A 257 -63.20 29.41 4.44
N ASP A 258 -64.02 28.77 3.60
CA ASP A 258 -63.67 27.48 2.96
C ASP A 258 -62.39 27.59 2.12
N TYR A 259 -62.25 28.65 1.31
CA TYR A 259 -61.02 28.91 0.55
C TYR A 259 -59.83 29.24 1.46
N ARG A 260 -60.03 29.99 2.55
CA ARG A 260 -58.98 30.28 3.52
C ARG A 260 -58.45 29.00 4.17
N ILE A 261 -59.34 28.13 4.63
CA ILE A 261 -58.98 26.82 5.19
C ILE A 261 -58.23 25.98 4.14
N ARG A 262 -58.68 25.96 2.88
CA ARG A 262 -57.97 25.19 1.85
C ARG A 262 -56.59 25.79 1.48
N CYS A 263 -56.39 27.10 1.61
CA CYS A 263 -55.06 27.71 1.52
C CYS A 263 -54.18 27.29 2.71
N GLU A 264 -54.68 27.36 3.95
CA GLU A 264 -53.96 26.91 5.16
C GLU A 264 -53.57 25.42 5.07
N GLU A 265 -54.44 24.55 4.52
CA GLU A 265 -54.12 23.15 4.20
C GLU A 265 -53.03 23.02 3.13
N LEU A 266 -53.13 23.76 2.01
CA LEU A 266 -52.16 23.69 0.91
C LEU A 266 -50.79 24.25 1.30
N GLU A 267 -50.72 25.29 2.14
CA GLU A 267 -49.48 25.81 2.70
C GLU A 267 -48.80 24.80 3.62
N LYS A 268 -49.59 24.06 4.41
CA LYS A 268 -49.09 22.95 5.21
C LYS A 268 -48.61 21.79 4.34
N GLU A 269 -49.38 21.36 3.34
CA GLU A 269 -48.95 20.34 2.36
C GLU A 269 -47.62 20.76 1.69
N LEU A 270 -47.44 22.06 1.40
CA LEU A 270 -46.19 22.61 0.86
C LEU A 270 -45.02 22.57 1.86
N LEU A 271 -45.26 22.85 3.14
CA LEU A 271 -44.24 22.76 4.20
C LEU A 271 -43.82 21.32 4.46
N ASP A 272 -44.78 20.39 4.57
CA ASP A 272 -44.52 18.96 4.78
C ASP A 272 -43.70 18.38 3.60
N VAL A 273 -44.01 18.77 2.35
CA VAL A 273 -43.24 18.36 1.16
C VAL A 273 -41.86 19.02 1.08
N ARG A 274 -41.70 20.29 1.51
CA ARG A 274 -40.38 20.94 1.59
C ARG A 274 -39.47 20.24 2.61
N SER A 275 -39.98 19.98 3.80
CA SER A 275 -39.25 19.26 4.86
C SER A 275 -38.81 17.87 4.39
N GLN A 276 -39.68 17.10 3.73
CA GLN A 276 -39.30 15.80 3.14
C GLN A 276 -38.21 15.94 2.05
N ASN A 277 -38.21 17.02 1.27
CA ASN A 277 -37.21 17.26 0.25
C ASN A 277 -35.85 17.68 0.85
N GLU A 278 -35.86 18.41 1.95
CA GLU A 278 -34.67 18.74 2.75
C GLU A 278 -34.08 17.49 3.42
N GLU A 279 -34.91 16.61 4.00
CA GLU A 279 -34.49 15.30 4.51
C GLU A 279 -33.88 14.42 3.41
N LEU A 280 -34.53 14.32 2.25
CA LEU A 280 -34.02 13.56 1.10
C LEU A 280 -32.71 14.14 0.53
N THR A 281 -32.52 15.46 0.61
CA THR A 281 -31.26 16.12 0.22
C THR A 281 -30.15 15.77 1.20
N SER A 282 -30.42 15.88 2.52
CA SER A 282 -29.47 15.51 3.57
C SER A 282 -29.03 14.03 3.47
N LEU A 283 -29.98 13.12 3.19
CA LEU A 283 -29.70 11.71 2.95
C LEU A 283 -28.90 11.45 1.66
N ALA A 284 -29.07 12.28 0.63
CA ALA A 284 -28.28 12.19 -0.60
C ALA A 284 -26.82 12.66 -0.37
N ASP A 285 -26.64 13.73 0.41
CA ASP A 285 -25.31 14.23 0.80
C ASP A 285 -24.58 13.24 1.73
N GLU A 286 -25.27 12.65 2.70
CA GLU A 286 -24.71 11.57 3.54
C GLU A 286 -24.32 10.35 2.69
N ALA A 287 -25.18 9.91 1.77
CA ALA A 287 -24.87 8.79 0.87
C ALA A 287 -23.68 9.07 -0.06
N GLN A 288 -23.49 10.33 -0.49
CA GLN A 288 -22.32 10.74 -1.27
C GLN A 288 -21.05 10.81 -0.39
N SER A 289 -21.13 11.29 0.85
CA SER A 289 -20.01 11.26 1.81
C SER A 289 -19.56 9.83 2.12
N LEU A 290 -20.49 8.93 2.41
CA LEU A 290 -20.21 7.50 2.67
C LEU A 290 -19.59 6.80 1.45
N LYS A 291 -19.97 7.21 0.24
CA LYS A 291 -19.39 6.71 -1.01
C LYS A 291 -17.95 7.20 -1.20
N ASP A 292 -17.66 8.46 -0.89
CA ASP A 292 -16.30 8.99 -0.97
C ASP A 292 -15.38 8.36 0.09
N GLU A 293 -15.89 8.09 1.30
CA GLU A 293 -15.21 7.24 2.29
C GLU A 293 -14.96 5.82 1.78
N MET A 294 -15.94 5.18 1.13
CA MET A 294 -15.77 3.85 0.52
C MET A 294 -14.68 3.84 -0.56
N ASP A 295 -14.55 4.89 -1.38
CA ASP A 295 -13.52 4.98 -2.41
C ASP A 295 -12.12 5.28 -1.83
N VAL A 296 -12.03 6.05 -0.74
CA VAL A 296 -10.79 6.18 0.06
C VAL A 296 -10.39 4.83 0.67
N LEU A 297 -11.33 4.10 1.25
CA LEU A 297 -11.11 2.77 1.82
C LEU A 297 -10.67 1.76 0.74
N ARG A 298 -11.31 1.76 -0.44
CA ARG A 298 -10.86 0.98 -1.61
C ARG A 298 -9.42 1.30 -1.98
N HIS A 299 -9.05 2.57 -2.12
CA HIS A 299 -7.67 2.96 -2.44
C HIS A 299 -6.67 2.50 -1.36
N SER A 300 -7.07 2.52 -0.09
CA SER A 300 -6.26 1.98 1.02
C SER A 300 -6.08 0.46 0.93
N SER A 301 -7.14 -0.28 0.58
CA SER A 301 -7.11 -1.75 0.41
C SER A 301 -6.23 -2.13 -0.78
N ASP A 302 -6.37 -1.44 -1.91
CA ASP A 302 -5.53 -1.55 -3.10
C ASP A 302 -4.04 -1.36 -2.80
N LYS A 303 -3.73 -0.45 -1.85
CA LYS A 303 -2.36 -0.18 -1.37
C LYS A 303 -1.88 -1.27 -0.41
N VAL A 304 -2.74 -1.81 0.46
CA VAL A 304 -2.43 -2.94 1.33
C VAL A 304 -2.08 -4.17 0.49
N SER A 305 -2.91 -4.58 -0.48
CA SER A 305 -2.63 -5.78 -1.29
C SER A 305 -1.38 -5.65 -2.18
N LYS A 306 -1.02 -4.43 -2.60
CA LYS A 306 0.29 -4.16 -3.24
C LYS A 306 1.47 -4.34 -2.26
N LEU A 307 1.31 -3.94 -1.00
CA LEU A 307 2.32 -4.15 0.05
C LEU A 307 2.41 -5.63 0.47
N GLU A 308 1.28 -6.35 0.57
CA GLU A 308 1.24 -7.79 0.83
C GLU A 308 1.97 -8.58 -0.25
N GLY A 309 1.74 -8.25 -1.54
CA GLY A 309 2.47 -8.83 -2.67
C GLY A 309 3.98 -8.57 -2.62
N MET A 310 4.41 -7.38 -2.17
CA MET A 310 5.82 -7.08 -1.93
C MET A 310 6.39 -7.89 -0.75
N VAL A 311 5.65 -8.00 0.36
CA VAL A 311 6.05 -8.80 1.53
C VAL A 311 6.21 -10.27 1.14
N GLU A 312 5.29 -10.85 0.37
CA GLU A 312 5.37 -12.24 -0.08
C GLU A 312 6.57 -12.48 -1.02
N TYR A 313 6.84 -11.54 -1.93
CA TYR A 313 8.05 -11.55 -2.75
C TYR A 313 9.34 -11.51 -1.91
N TYR A 314 9.37 -10.74 -0.82
CA TYR A 314 10.50 -10.70 0.10
C TYR A 314 10.61 -11.96 0.99
N LYS A 315 9.50 -12.57 1.42
CA LYS A 315 9.51 -13.89 2.08
C LYS A 315 10.16 -14.93 1.20
N LYS A 316 9.72 -15.05 -0.07
CA LYS A 316 10.28 -16.01 -1.02
C LYS A 316 11.79 -15.81 -1.23
N LYS A 317 12.25 -14.56 -1.33
CA LYS A 317 13.70 -14.26 -1.36
C LYS A 317 14.44 -14.67 -0.08
N LEU A 318 13.82 -14.58 1.09
CA LEU A 318 14.41 -15.05 2.35
C LEU A 318 14.45 -16.59 2.42
N GLU A 319 13.45 -17.28 1.86
CA GLU A 319 13.45 -18.74 1.70
C GLU A 319 14.55 -19.21 0.76
N ASP A 320 14.69 -18.58 -0.42
CA ASP A 320 15.77 -18.83 -1.39
C ASP A 320 17.16 -18.63 -0.74
N LEU A 321 17.35 -17.53 0.01
CA LEU A 321 18.57 -17.30 0.80
C LEU A 321 18.77 -18.36 1.89
N GLY A 322 17.69 -18.87 2.49
CA GLY A 322 17.71 -19.98 3.44
C GLY A 322 18.12 -21.30 2.81
N VAL A 323 17.70 -21.58 1.56
CA VAL A 323 18.15 -22.73 0.77
C VAL A 323 19.62 -22.59 0.43
N LEU A 324 20.06 -21.42 -0.04
CA LEU A 324 21.45 -21.15 -0.40
C LEU A 324 22.38 -21.30 0.82
N ARG A 325 22.00 -20.80 2.01
CA ARG A 325 22.75 -21.01 3.26
C ARG A 325 22.87 -22.49 3.62
N ARG A 326 21.81 -23.28 3.45
CA ARG A 326 21.84 -24.74 3.67
C ARG A 326 22.76 -25.45 2.66
N GLN A 327 22.77 -25.01 1.40
CA GLN A 327 23.68 -25.52 0.37
C GLN A 327 25.14 -25.19 0.67
N VAL A 328 25.45 -23.96 1.11
CA VAL A 328 26.80 -23.55 1.54
C VAL A 328 27.28 -24.41 2.71
N LYS A 329 26.48 -24.57 3.77
CA LYS A 329 26.83 -25.42 4.92
C LYS A 329 27.12 -26.87 4.51
N LEU A 330 26.34 -27.43 3.60
CA LEU A 330 26.54 -28.80 3.08
C LEU A 330 27.80 -28.92 2.20
N LEU A 331 28.25 -27.83 1.55
CA LEU A 331 29.54 -27.78 0.85
C LEU A 331 30.71 -27.62 1.82
N GLU A 332 30.56 -26.83 2.90
CA GLU A 332 31.55 -26.69 3.98
C GLU A 332 31.76 -28.01 4.73
N GLU A 333 30.68 -28.73 5.04
CA GLU A 333 30.73 -30.07 5.64
C GLU A 333 31.44 -31.08 4.74
N LYS A 334 31.13 -31.08 3.42
CA LYS A 334 31.83 -31.94 2.45
C LYS A 334 33.31 -31.59 2.30
N ASN A 335 33.65 -30.30 2.27
CA ASN A 335 35.05 -29.85 2.21
C ASN A 335 35.83 -30.27 3.46
N THR A 336 35.20 -30.13 4.64
CA THR A 336 35.75 -30.60 5.92
C THR A 336 35.97 -32.12 5.90
N MET A 337 35.04 -32.90 5.35
CA MET A 337 35.17 -34.35 5.18
C MET A 337 36.31 -34.72 4.22
N TYR A 338 36.45 -34.03 3.07
CA TYR A 338 37.57 -34.25 2.15
C TYR A 338 38.93 -33.86 2.76
N MET A 339 38.98 -32.82 3.58
CA MET A 339 40.17 -32.42 4.32
C MET A 339 40.56 -33.48 5.36
N GLN A 340 39.61 -33.99 6.15
CA GLN A 340 39.83 -35.10 7.09
C GLN A 340 40.32 -36.36 6.38
N ASN A 341 39.68 -36.74 5.27
CA ASN A 341 40.05 -37.90 4.47
C ASN A 341 41.46 -37.76 3.84
N THR A 342 41.85 -36.55 3.43
CA THR A 342 43.23 -36.27 2.97
C THR A 342 44.23 -36.47 4.11
N VAL A 343 43.95 -35.98 5.31
CA VAL A 343 44.83 -36.15 6.49
C VAL A 343 44.97 -37.63 6.87
N THR A 344 43.90 -38.43 6.85
CA THR A 344 43.99 -39.87 7.13
C THR A 344 44.79 -40.61 6.05
N LEU A 345 44.64 -40.26 4.78
CA LEU A 345 45.44 -40.82 3.69
C LEU A 345 46.93 -40.42 3.79
N GLU A 346 47.24 -39.19 4.23
CA GLU A 346 48.61 -38.78 4.53
C GLU A 346 49.21 -39.55 5.71
N GLU A 347 48.42 -39.85 6.74
CA GLU A 347 48.85 -40.72 7.84
C GLU A 347 49.10 -42.16 7.40
N GLU A 348 48.23 -42.73 6.57
CA GLU A 348 48.41 -44.07 6.00
C GLU A 348 49.64 -44.11 5.09
N LEU A 349 49.85 -43.10 4.26
CA LEU A 349 51.06 -42.95 3.45
C LEU A 349 52.32 -42.79 4.32
N ARG A 350 52.24 -42.10 5.47
CA ARG A 350 53.33 -41.99 6.45
C ARG A 350 53.64 -43.34 7.11
N LYS A 351 52.62 -44.11 7.49
CA LYS A 351 52.72 -45.49 8.02
C LYS A 351 53.34 -46.43 6.97
N ALA A 352 52.86 -46.38 5.72
CA ALA A 352 53.36 -47.19 4.61
C ALA A 352 54.82 -46.86 4.23
N ASN A 353 55.23 -45.59 4.29
CA ASN A 353 56.64 -45.22 4.09
C ASN A 353 57.53 -45.70 5.25
N ALA A 354 57.04 -45.71 6.48
CA ALA A 354 57.77 -46.28 7.62
C ALA A 354 57.96 -47.80 7.50
N THR A 355 56.92 -48.57 7.15
CA THR A 355 57.03 -50.01 6.92
C THR A 355 57.90 -50.33 5.70
N LYS A 356 57.84 -49.52 4.63
CA LYS A 356 58.78 -49.60 3.50
C LYS A 356 60.23 -49.39 3.96
N GLY A 357 60.50 -48.43 4.85
CA GLY A 357 61.82 -48.23 5.45
C GLY A 357 62.32 -49.43 6.27
N GLN A 358 61.42 -50.12 6.98
CA GLN A 358 61.72 -51.38 7.65
C GLN A 358 62.03 -52.50 6.63
N VAL A 359 61.23 -52.65 5.57
CA VAL A 359 61.45 -53.64 4.50
C VAL A 359 62.80 -53.42 3.79
N GLU A 360 63.17 -52.18 3.45
CA GLU A 360 64.50 -51.89 2.89
C GLU A 360 65.65 -52.08 3.90
N THR A 361 65.35 -52.16 5.19
CA THR A 361 66.33 -52.53 6.22
C THR A 361 66.47 -54.06 6.33
N TYR A 362 65.36 -54.80 6.35
CA TYR A 362 65.37 -56.26 6.31
C TYR A 362 65.99 -56.81 5.01
N LYS A 363 65.73 -56.20 3.84
CA LYS A 363 66.41 -56.54 2.58
C LYS A 363 67.93 -56.41 2.68
N ARG A 364 68.44 -55.33 3.29
CA ARG A 364 69.88 -55.14 3.51
C ARG A 364 70.45 -56.21 4.46
N GLN A 365 69.74 -56.54 5.54
CA GLN A 365 70.13 -57.65 6.43
C GLN A 365 70.14 -59.00 5.71
N VAL A 366 69.15 -59.29 4.85
CA VAL A 366 69.12 -60.52 4.04
C VAL A 366 70.30 -60.58 3.08
N VAL A 367 70.63 -59.49 2.38
CA VAL A 367 71.82 -59.43 1.49
C VAL A 367 73.11 -59.59 2.29
N GLU A 368 73.22 -58.99 3.47
CA GLU A 368 74.39 -59.16 4.34
C GLU A 368 74.54 -60.60 4.83
N LEU A 369 73.43 -61.25 5.24
CA LEU A 369 73.41 -62.66 5.63
C LEU A 369 73.72 -63.59 4.45
N GLN A 370 73.26 -63.28 3.24
CA GLN A 370 73.60 -64.01 2.01
C GLN A 370 75.09 -63.86 1.67
N ASN A 371 75.68 -62.67 1.84
CA ASN A 371 77.11 -62.46 1.66
C ASN A 371 77.92 -63.25 2.70
N ARG A 372 77.56 -63.18 3.99
CA ARG A 372 78.18 -63.98 5.06
C ARG A 372 78.07 -65.48 4.78
N LEU A 373 76.90 -65.96 4.34
CA LEU A 373 76.69 -67.37 3.95
C LEU A 373 77.57 -67.76 2.74
N SER A 374 77.73 -66.87 1.76
CA SER A 374 78.65 -67.09 0.63
C SER A 374 80.11 -67.14 1.07
N GLU A 375 80.51 -66.33 2.06
CA GLU A 375 81.85 -66.36 2.65
C GLU A 375 82.11 -67.63 3.47
N GLU A 376 81.15 -68.07 4.29
CA GLU A 376 81.27 -69.34 5.03
C GLU A 376 81.25 -70.56 4.09
N SER A 377 80.45 -70.54 3.02
CA SER A 377 80.53 -71.56 1.96
C SER A 377 81.93 -71.60 1.34
N LYS A 378 82.47 -70.44 0.92
CA LYS A 378 83.83 -70.35 0.36
C LYS A 378 84.93 -70.73 1.35
N LYS A 379 84.67 -70.69 2.66
CA LYS A 379 85.58 -71.24 3.69
C LYS A 379 85.42 -72.76 3.77
N ALA A 380 84.21 -73.28 3.81
CA ALA A 380 83.93 -74.72 3.78
C ALA A 380 84.55 -75.39 2.55
N ASP A 381 84.35 -74.83 1.35
CA ASP A 381 84.91 -75.32 0.07
C ASP A 381 86.45 -75.42 0.13
N LYS A 382 87.11 -74.41 0.72
CA LYS A 382 88.57 -74.40 0.94
C LYS A 382 89.01 -75.46 1.93
N MET A 383 88.32 -75.59 3.06
CA MET A 383 88.63 -76.59 4.08
C MET A 383 88.40 -78.02 3.56
N GLU A 384 87.39 -78.23 2.70
CA GLU A 384 87.15 -79.50 2.02
C GLU A 384 88.25 -79.81 0.98
N PHE A 385 88.70 -78.81 0.21
CA PHE A 385 89.84 -78.96 -0.71
C PHE A 385 91.15 -79.27 0.04
N GLU A 386 91.42 -78.58 1.16
CA GLU A 386 92.58 -78.88 1.98
C GLU A 386 92.49 -80.26 2.64
N TYR A 387 91.30 -80.65 3.13
CA TYR A 387 91.05 -82.01 3.63
C TYR A 387 91.27 -83.08 2.55
N LYS A 388 90.76 -82.87 1.33
CA LYS A 388 90.99 -83.76 0.17
C LYS A 388 92.48 -83.90 -0.13
N ARG A 389 93.21 -82.78 -0.25
CA ARG A 389 94.68 -82.76 -0.46
C ARG A 389 95.45 -83.45 0.67
N LEU A 390 95.04 -83.27 1.93
CA LEU A 390 95.65 -83.96 3.07
C LEU A 390 95.35 -85.46 3.03
N LYS A 391 94.11 -85.85 2.69
CA LYS A 391 93.70 -87.25 2.55
C LYS A 391 94.46 -87.93 1.40
N GLU A 392 94.57 -87.32 0.23
CA GLU A 392 95.38 -87.82 -0.89
C GLU A 392 96.84 -88.06 -0.49
N LYS A 393 97.41 -87.16 0.34
CA LYS A 393 98.77 -87.32 0.87
C LYS A 393 98.88 -88.41 1.94
N VAL A 394 97.85 -88.63 2.75
CA VAL A 394 97.77 -89.79 3.66
C VAL A 394 97.64 -91.08 2.87
N ASP A 395 96.80 -91.12 1.83
CA ASP A 395 96.60 -92.27 0.96
C ASP A 395 97.88 -92.59 0.14
N SER A 396 98.65 -91.57 -0.28
CA SER A 396 99.95 -91.79 -0.93
C SER A 396 101.00 -92.33 0.04
N LEU A 397 101.10 -91.77 1.25
CA LEU A 397 102.00 -92.25 2.30
C LEU A 397 101.61 -93.67 2.79
N GLN A 398 100.33 -94.00 2.81
CA GLN A 398 99.86 -95.35 3.14
C GLN A 398 100.20 -96.35 2.02
N LYS A 399 100.05 -95.97 0.74
CA LYS A 399 100.53 -96.77 -0.40
C LYS A 399 102.05 -96.97 -0.40
N GLU A 400 102.81 -95.93 -0.05
CA GLU A 400 104.26 -95.99 0.09
C GLU A 400 104.67 -96.92 1.25
N LYS A 401 104.07 -96.75 2.43
CA LYS A 401 104.22 -97.65 3.58
C LYS A 401 103.86 -99.10 3.26
N ASP A 402 102.82 -99.35 2.46
CA ASP A 402 102.44 -100.70 2.06
C ASP A 402 103.36 -101.29 0.98
N ARG A 403 103.97 -100.47 0.10
CA ARG A 403 105.08 -100.89 -0.77
C ARG A 403 106.33 -101.26 0.04
N MET A 404 106.76 -100.39 0.94
CA MET A 404 107.87 -100.66 1.86
C MET A 404 107.59 -101.90 2.73
N ARG A 405 106.32 -102.18 3.06
CA ARG A 405 105.91 -103.45 3.68
C ARG A 405 106.11 -104.63 2.75
N THR A 406 105.62 -104.59 1.51
CA THR A 406 105.78 -105.70 0.56
C THR A 406 107.25 -105.95 0.23
N GLU A 407 108.06 -104.90 0.02
CA GLU A 407 109.50 -105.02 -0.19
C GLU A 407 110.21 -105.67 1.01
N ARG A 408 109.83 -105.29 2.23
CA ARG A 408 110.35 -105.89 3.47
C ARG A 408 109.84 -107.31 3.74
N ASP A 409 108.69 -107.71 3.19
CA ASP A 409 108.23 -109.11 3.25
C ASP A 409 108.88 -109.97 2.14
N SER A 410 109.04 -109.48 0.91
CA SER A 410 109.81 -110.19 -0.13
C SER A 410 111.29 -110.28 0.21
N LEU A 411 111.87 -109.27 0.89
CA LEU A 411 113.24 -109.38 1.41
C LEU A 411 113.36 -110.45 2.50
N LYS A 412 112.33 -110.63 3.36
CA LYS A 412 112.31 -111.77 4.29
C LYS A 412 112.21 -113.10 3.54
N GLU A 413 111.33 -113.18 2.55
CA GLU A 413 111.17 -114.37 1.70
C GLU A 413 112.52 -114.76 1.07
N THR A 414 113.25 -113.81 0.45
CA THR A 414 114.61 -114.09 -0.08
C THR A 414 115.64 -114.46 0.99
N ILE A 415 115.51 -113.99 2.24
CA ILE A 415 116.37 -114.41 3.36
C ILE A 415 116.02 -115.83 3.82
N GLU A 416 114.75 -116.20 3.82
CA GLU A 416 114.26 -117.55 4.13
C GLU A 416 114.65 -118.55 3.02
N GLU A 417 114.58 -118.14 1.75
CA GLU A 417 115.15 -118.87 0.60
C GLU A 417 116.67 -119.06 0.73
N LEU A 418 117.43 -118.00 1.01
CA LEU A 418 118.89 -118.08 1.18
C LEU A 418 119.30 -118.99 2.35
N HIS A 419 118.55 -118.99 3.46
CA HIS A 419 118.73 -119.97 4.54
C HIS A 419 118.43 -121.40 4.09
N CYS A 420 117.42 -121.61 3.23
CA CYS A 420 117.14 -122.94 2.67
C CYS A 420 118.23 -123.42 1.70
N VAL A 421 118.80 -122.53 0.87
CA VAL A 421 119.93 -122.84 0.00
C VAL A 421 121.18 -123.21 0.82
N GLN A 422 121.52 -122.42 1.83
CA GLN A 422 122.64 -122.75 2.74
C GLN A 422 122.42 -124.05 3.53
N ALA A 423 121.18 -124.46 3.77
CA ALA A 423 120.86 -125.75 4.37
C ALA A 423 120.99 -126.94 3.40
N GLN A 424 120.96 -126.71 2.07
CA GLN A 424 121.04 -127.77 1.05
C GLN A 424 122.45 -128.01 0.48
N GLU A 425 123.34 -127.01 0.47
CA GLU A 425 124.72 -127.18 -0.05
C GLU A 425 125.61 -128.12 0.80
N GLY A 426 125.13 -128.60 1.95
CA GLY A 426 125.92 -129.40 2.90
C GLY A 426 126.22 -130.86 2.51
N GLN A 427 125.50 -131.48 1.56
CA GLN A 427 125.69 -132.90 1.22
C GLN A 427 125.67 -133.25 -0.28
N LEU A 428 126.83 -132.99 -0.90
CA LEU A 428 127.43 -133.73 -2.03
C LEU A 428 126.82 -133.58 -3.44
N THR A 429 127.73 -133.41 -4.41
CA THR A 429 127.44 -133.09 -5.81
C THR A 429 127.20 -134.32 -6.69
N SER A 430 126.10 -134.35 -7.45
CA SER A 430 125.86 -135.29 -8.56
C SER A 430 124.85 -134.75 -9.60
N SER A 431 124.76 -135.40 -10.76
CA SER A 431 124.39 -134.76 -12.05
C SER A 431 122.88 -134.70 -12.43
N LEU A 432 122.41 -133.47 -12.69
CA LEU A 432 121.64 -132.94 -13.85
C LEU A 432 120.35 -133.62 -14.43
N PHE A 433 119.34 -132.75 -14.71
CA PHE A 433 118.20 -132.85 -15.66
C PHE A 433 117.02 -133.86 -15.33
N PRO A 434 115.77 -133.71 -15.85
CA PRO A 434 114.85 -132.53 -15.74
C PRO A 434 113.30 -132.83 -15.70
N LEU A 435 112.48 -131.77 -15.86
CA LEU A 435 111.09 -131.67 -16.42
C LEU A 435 109.82 -131.87 -15.55
N SER A 436 108.75 -131.15 -15.96
CA SER A 436 107.30 -131.52 -16.01
C SER A 436 106.31 -130.74 -15.12
N SER A 437 105.01 -130.53 -15.45
CA SER A 437 104.30 -130.35 -16.75
C SER A 437 102.78 -130.02 -16.55
N GLU A 438 102.09 -129.63 -17.63
CA GLU A 438 100.61 -129.61 -17.88
C GLU A 438 99.70 -128.66 -17.06
N GLY A 439 98.52 -128.20 -17.54
CA GLY A 439 97.80 -128.39 -18.82
C GLY A 439 96.65 -127.36 -18.93
N SER A 440 95.69 -127.37 -19.87
CA SER A 440 95.43 -128.17 -21.08
C SER A 440 94.34 -127.45 -21.92
N ASP A 441 94.28 -127.62 -23.24
CA ASP A 441 93.14 -127.17 -24.07
C ASP A 441 92.86 -128.19 -25.20
N SER A 442 91.60 -128.35 -25.62
CA SER A 442 91.09 -129.65 -26.12
C SER A 442 90.54 -129.69 -27.56
N LEU A 443 90.77 -130.83 -28.21
CA LEU A 443 90.54 -131.11 -29.63
C LEU A 443 89.09 -131.59 -29.90
N ALA A 444 88.19 -130.71 -30.34
CA ALA A 444 86.79 -131.07 -30.61
C ALA A 444 86.10 -130.27 -31.75
N ALA A 445 86.83 -129.87 -32.81
CA ALA A 445 86.28 -129.05 -33.91
C ALA A 445 86.65 -129.54 -35.33
N GLU A 446 87.06 -130.80 -35.47
CA GLU A 446 87.22 -131.50 -36.76
C GLU A 446 86.06 -132.49 -36.94
N ILE A 447 85.73 -132.88 -38.18
CA ILE A 447 84.49 -133.61 -38.55
C ILE A 447 83.19 -132.77 -38.34
N THR A 448 83.00 -131.77 -39.18
CA THR A 448 81.68 -131.20 -39.52
C THR A 448 81.80 -130.53 -40.88
N THR A 449 80.94 -130.90 -41.84
CA THR A 449 81.08 -130.47 -43.24
C THR A 449 80.89 -128.95 -43.42
N PRO A 450 81.51 -128.35 -44.46
CA PRO A 450 81.54 -126.89 -44.64
C PRO A 450 80.15 -126.25 -44.69
N GLU A 451 79.19 -126.91 -45.36
CA GLU A 451 77.82 -126.42 -45.56
C GLU A 451 77.08 -126.29 -44.23
N ILE A 452 77.31 -127.19 -43.28
CA ILE A 452 76.68 -127.16 -41.95
C ILE A 452 77.31 -126.05 -41.10
N ARG A 453 78.63 -125.85 -41.18
CA ARG A 453 79.30 -124.72 -40.50
C ARG A 453 78.79 -123.38 -41.04
N GLU A 454 78.68 -123.25 -42.36
CA GLU A 454 78.17 -122.02 -42.97
C GLU A 454 76.70 -121.79 -42.61
N HIS A 455 75.85 -122.81 -42.66
CA HIS A 455 74.44 -122.66 -42.30
C HIS A 455 74.23 -122.34 -40.82
N LEU A 456 75.06 -122.89 -39.92
CA LEU A 456 75.09 -122.55 -38.50
C LEU A 456 75.56 -121.10 -38.27
N ILE A 457 76.61 -120.65 -38.96
CA ILE A 457 77.10 -119.27 -38.87
C ILE A 457 76.05 -118.28 -39.40
N ARG A 458 75.39 -118.60 -40.52
CA ARG A 458 74.26 -117.81 -41.05
C ARG A 458 73.11 -117.74 -40.03
N LEU A 459 72.69 -118.88 -39.46
CA LEU A 459 71.61 -118.92 -38.46
C LEU A 459 71.98 -118.23 -37.14
N GLN A 460 73.24 -118.28 -36.71
CA GLN A 460 73.74 -117.53 -35.55
C GLN A 460 73.79 -116.02 -35.84
N HIS A 461 74.20 -115.63 -37.05
CA HIS A 461 74.19 -114.23 -37.47
C HIS A 461 72.75 -113.71 -37.58
N GLU A 462 71.84 -114.47 -38.18
CA GLU A 462 70.41 -114.16 -38.30
C GLU A 462 69.75 -114.05 -36.91
N ASN A 463 69.98 -115.01 -36.00
CA ASN A 463 69.49 -114.90 -34.62
C ASN A 463 70.08 -113.68 -33.87
N LYS A 464 71.34 -113.32 -34.13
CA LYS A 464 71.97 -112.13 -33.55
C LYS A 464 71.38 -110.85 -34.11
N MET A 465 71.11 -110.78 -35.42
CA MET A 465 70.47 -109.63 -36.05
C MET A 465 69.00 -109.48 -35.65
N LEU A 466 68.27 -110.60 -35.54
CA LEU A 466 66.89 -110.62 -35.00
C LEU A 466 66.85 -110.18 -33.54
N LYS A 467 67.79 -110.63 -32.69
CA LYS A 467 67.93 -110.11 -31.33
C LYS A 467 68.20 -108.61 -31.30
N LEU A 468 69.15 -108.10 -32.08
CA LEU A 468 69.46 -106.67 -32.11
C LEU A 468 68.28 -105.83 -32.64
N ALA A 469 67.48 -106.34 -33.58
CA ALA A 469 66.27 -105.68 -34.04
C ALA A 469 65.15 -105.68 -32.98
N GLN A 470 64.98 -106.80 -32.26
CA GLN A 470 64.05 -106.95 -31.14
C GLN A 470 64.44 -106.01 -29.98
N GLU A 471 65.70 -106.07 -29.55
CA GLU A 471 66.28 -105.20 -28.51
C GLU A 471 66.22 -103.71 -28.92
N GLY A 472 66.38 -103.37 -30.20
CA GLY A 472 66.16 -102.01 -30.71
C GLY A 472 64.71 -101.55 -30.54
N SER A 473 63.75 -102.33 -31.04
CA SER A 473 62.32 -101.99 -30.97
C SER A 473 61.80 -101.93 -29.53
N ASP A 474 62.24 -102.86 -28.67
CA ASP A 474 61.87 -102.85 -27.26
C ASP A 474 62.54 -101.68 -26.49
N ASN A 475 63.77 -101.28 -26.83
CA ASN A 475 64.40 -100.07 -26.28
C ASN A 475 63.67 -98.78 -26.69
N GLU A 476 63.25 -98.64 -27.96
CA GLU A 476 62.43 -97.49 -28.41
C GLU A 476 61.11 -97.42 -27.64
N LYS A 477 60.49 -98.58 -27.38
CA LYS A 477 59.26 -98.72 -26.61
C LYS A 477 59.44 -98.37 -25.14
N ILE A 478 60.56 -98.79 -24.54
CA ILE A 478 60.95 -98.44 -23.17
C ILE A 478 61.21 -96.93 -23.05
N ALA A 479 61.94 -96.32 -24.00
CA ALA A 479 62.20 -94.88 -24.01
C ALA A 479 60.92 -94.05 -24.14
N LEU A 480 59.98 -94.46 -25.00
CA LEU A 480 58.67 -93.82 -25.12
C LEU A 480 57.84 -93.96 -23.83
N LEU A 481 57.85 -95.14 -23.19
CA LEU A 481 57.17 -95.35 -21.91
C LEU A 481 57.82 -94.56 -20.76
N GLN A 482 59.15 -94.38 -20.78
CA GLN A 482 59.87 -93.53 -19.82
C GLN A 482 59.49 -92.06 -20.01
N SER A 483 59.49 -91.54 -21.24
CA SER A 483 59.06 -90.17 -21.54
C SER A 483 57.61 -89.92 -21.12
N LEU A 484 56.69 -90.83 -21.43
CA LEU A 484 55.28 -90.71 -21.01
C LEU A 484 55.12 -90.81 -19.48
N LEU A 485 55.99 -91.56 -18.79
CA LEU A 485 56.01 -91.63 -17.33
C LEU A 485 56.61 -90.36 -16.70
N GLU A 486 57.61 -89.74 -17.32
CA GLU A 486 58.16 -88.45 -16.88
C GLU A 486 57.15 -87.32 -17.10
N ASP A 487 56.47 -87.25 -18.25
CA ASP A 487 55.38 -86.29 -18.49
C ASP A 487 54.23 -86.47 -17.49
N ALA A 488 53.81 -87.72 -17.23
CA ALA A 488 52.77 -88.02 -16.25
C ALA A 488 53.19 -87.64 -14.82
N ASN A 489 54.44 -87.89 -14.43
CA ASN A 489 54.96 -87.49 -13.12
C ASN A 489 55.15 -85.97 -13.02
N SER A 490 55.59 -85.30 -14.08
CA SER A 490 55.69 -83.84 -14.15
C SER A 490 54.32 -83.21 -13.92
N ARG A 491 53.30 -83.64 -14.68
CA ARG A 491 51.92 -83.17 -14.55
C ARG A 491 51.27 -83.53 -13.22
N LYS A 492 51.64 -84.68 -12.62
CA LYS A 492 51.26 -85.03 -11.25
C LYS A 492 51.87 -84.03 -10.25
N ASN A 493 53.16 -83.72 -10.37
CA ASN A 493 53.85 -82.76 -9.50
C ASN A 493 53.27 -81.35 -9.64
N GLU A 494 52.94 -80.90 -10.86
CA GLU A 494 52.19 -79.65 -11.11
C GLU A 494 50.90 -79.65 -10.28
N LEU A 495 50.05 -80.65 -10.46
CA LEU A 495 48.77 -80.77 -9.75
C LEU A 495 48.94 -80.89 -8.22
N GLU A 496 49.98 -81.56 -7.71
CA GLU A 496 50.29 -81.59 -6.27
C GLU A 496 50.70 -80.20 -5.75
N THR A 497 51.44 -79.40 -6.53
CA THR A 497 51.76 -78.02 -6.15
C THR A 497 50.56 -77.08 -6.22
N GLU A 498 49.71 -77.19 -7.24
CA GLU A 498 48.45 -76.44 -7.32
C GLU A 498 47.50 -76.82 -6.18
N ASN A 499 47.34 -78.12 -5.89
CA ASN A 499 46.51 -78.60 -4.78
C ASN A 499 47.07 -78.12 -3.43
N ARG A 500 48.39 -78.09 -3.24
CA ARG A 500 49.03 -77.50 -2.05
C ARG A 500 48.77 -75.99 -1.94
N LEU A 501 48.83 -75.23 -3.04
CA LEU A 501 48.55 -73.80 -3.06
C LEU A 501 47.05 -73.50 -2.82
N ILE A 502 46.16 -74.32 -3.38
CA ILE A 502 44.71 -74.24 -3.15
C ILE A 502 44.40 -74.57 -1.69
N ASN A 503 44.99 -75.64 -1.12
CA ASN A 503 44.83 -75.96 0.30
C ASN A 503 45.43 -74.89 1.21
N GLN A 504 46.55 -74.26 0.83
CA GLN A 504 47.07 -73.13 1.58
C GLN A 504 46.10 -71.93 1.55
N ARG A 505 45.56 -71.56 0.39
CA ARG A 505 44.52 -70.52 0.28
C ARG A 505 43.22 -70.89 0.99
N LEU A 506 42.88 -72.18 1.05
CA LEU A 506 41.72 -72.69 1.77
C LEU A 506 41.95 -72.64 3.28
N MET A 507 43.16 -72.93 3.77
CA MET A 507 43.55 -72.74 5.18
C MET A 507 43.63 -71.25 5.54
N GLU A 508 44.13 -70.37 4.65
CA GLU A 508 44.13 -68.92 4.83
C GLU A 508 42.69 -68.36 4.85
N GLY A 509 41.82 -68.84 3.96
CA GLY A 509 40.40 -68.49 3.93
C GLY A 509 39.61 -69.05 5.12
N GLN A 510 39.90 -70.28 5.55
CA GLN A 510 39.35 -70.86 6.78
C GLN A 510 39.85 -70.12 8.01
N SER A 511 41.13 -69.75 8.08
CA SER A 511 41.68 -68.91 9.15
C SER A 511 41.05 -67.52 9.16
N GLN A 512 40.72 -66.93 8.01
CA GLN A 512 39.98 -65.66 7.92
C GLN A 512 38.51 -65.83 8.32
N VAL A 513 37.87 -66.97 8.01
CA VAL A 513 36.50 -67.26 8.44
C VAL A 513 36.43 -67.60 9.93
N GLU A 514 37.39 -68.35 10.48
CA GLU A 514 37.54 -68.57 11.91
C GLU A 514 37.91 -67.27 12.64
N GLU A 515 38.78 -66.42 12.08
CA GLU A 515 39.08 -65.10 12.64
C GLU A 515 37.85 -64.19 12.58
N LEU A 516 37.04 -64.22 11.52
CA LEU A 516 35.78 -63.46 11.44
C LEU A 516 34.71 -64.02 12.38
N GLN A 517 34.57 -65.34 12.51
CA GLN A 517 33.66 -65.98 13.48
C GLN A 517 34.11 -65.73 14.91
N LYS A 518 35.40 -65.83 15.20
CA LYS A 518 36.00 -65.50 16.49
C LYS A 518 35.87 -64.00 16.79
N ASN A 519 36.03 -63.11 15.81
CA ASN A 519 35.73 -61.69 15.99
C ASN A 519 34.23 -61.45 16.25
N LEU A 520 33.33 -62.19 15.59
CA LEU A 520 31.89 -62.14 15.87
C LEU A 520 31.55 -62.64 17.28
N GLN A 521 32.23 -63.70 17.74
CA GLN A 521 31.98 -64.35 19.03
C GLN A 521 32.71 -63.66 20.19
N GLU A 522 33.84 -63.01 19.94
CA GLU A 522 34.48 -62.06 20.87
C GLU A 522 33.71 -60.75 20.93
N GLN A 523 33.15 -60.23 19.83
CA GLN A 523 32.17 -59.12 19.90
C GLN A 523 30.87 -59.53 20.60
N GLY A 524 30.51 -60.81 20.58
CA GLY A 524 29.39 -61.39 21.33
C GLY A 524 29.68 -61.65 22.82
N SER A 525 30.95 -61.66 23.26
CA SER A 525 31.35 -61.99 24.64
C SER A 525 32.13 -60.90 25.37
N LYS A 526 32.67 -59.90 24.66
CA LYS A 526 33.26 -58.68 25.23
C LYS A 526 32.24 -57.54 25.15
N ALA A 527 31.24 -57.61 26.03
CA ALA A 527 30.27 -56.53 26.23
C ALA A 527 30.87 -55.26 26.88
N ASP A 528 32.14 -55.33 27.33
CA ASP A 528 32.90 -54.26 27.96
C ASP A 528 34.17 -53.92 27.14
N ASP A 529 34.05 -53.05 26.12
CA ASP A 529 35.15 -52.12 25.73
C ASP A 529 34.73 -50.99 24.74
N CYS A 530 33.89 -50.07 25.25
CA CYS A 530 33.86 -48.61 25.02
C CYS A 530 33.76 -47.97 23.59
N SER A 531 34.18 -48.59 22.48
CA SER A 531 34.31 -47.91 21.17
C SER A 531 33.27 -48.32 20.12
N VAL A 532 33.34 -49.55 19.58
CA VAL A 532 32.41 -50.05 18.55
C VAL A 532 30.97 -50.08 19.08
N LEU A 533 30.80 -50.49 20.35
CA LEU A 533 29.51 -50.49 21.03
C LEU A 533 28.91 -49.08 21.08
N LYS A 534 29.70 -48.03 21.30
CA LYS A 534 29.27 -46.62 21.28
C LYS A 534 28.90 -46.13 19.87
N CYS A 535 29.56 -46.65 18.83
CA CYS A 535 29.21 -46.33 17.44
C CYS A 535 27.91 -47.03 17.00
N LEU A 536 27.72 -48.30 17.38
CA LEU A 536 26.48 -49.04 17.16
C LEU A 536 25.32 -48.52 18.03
N PHE A 537 25.58 -48.04 19.25
CA PHE A 537 24.59 -47.28 20.01
C PHE A 537 24.25 -46.00 19.25
N SER A 538 25.23 -45.14 18.91
CA SER A 538 25.01 -43.91 18.12
C SER A 538 24.17 -44.13 16.86
N THR A 539 24.39 -45.19 16.08
CA THR A 539 23.58 -45.47 14.88
C THR A 539 22.21 -46.07 15.20
N ARG A 540 22.09 -46.95 16.19
CA ARG A 540 20.81 -47.55 16.63
C ARG A 540 19.92 -46.57 17.40
N GLU A 541 20.54 -45.65 18.11
CA GLU A 541 19.95 -44.53 18.83
C GLU A 541 19.45 -43.50 17.83
N LYS A 542 20.25 -43.08 16.84
CA LYS A 542 19.77 -42.29 15.70
C LYS A 542 18.65 -42.96 14.92
N LEU A 543 18.71 -44.27 14.70
CA LEU A 543 17.60 -45.02 14.08
C LEU A 543 16.34 -45.00 14.95
N ARG A 544 16.48 -45.13 16.28
CA ARG A 544 15.38 -45.03 17.24
C ARG A 544 14.84 -43.60 17.35
N GLU A 545 15.69 -42.59 17.32
CA GLU A 545 15.33 -41.16 17.28
C GLU A 545 14.57 -40.84 15.99
N LEU A 546 15.09 -41.23 14.83
CA LEU A 546 14.45 -40.99 13.54
C LEU A 546 13.13 -41.77 13.40
N ASN A 547 13.05 -42.98 13.95
CA ASN A 547 11.81 -43.74 14.06
C ASN A 547 10.82 -43.10 15.05
N ASN A 548 11.29 -42.55 16.18
CA ASN A 548 10.46 -41.82 17.13
C ASN A 548 9.99 -40.46 16.58
N GLU A 549 10.80 -39.78 15.75
CA GLU A 549 10.39 -38.60 15.00
C GLU A 549 9.37 -38.94 13.92
N LEU A 550 9.53 -40.07 13.22
CA LEU A 550 8.57 -40.55 12.24
C LEU A 550 7.24 -40.92 12.94
N LEU A 551 7.27 -41.63 14.07
CA LEU A 551 6.08 -41.89 14.88
C LEU A 551 5.44 -40.60 15.41
N LYS A 552 6.22 -39.60 15.85
CA LYS A 552 5.70 -38.27 16.24
C LYS A 552 5.09 -37.50 15.07
N LYS A 553 5.67 -37.59 13.87
CA LYS A 553 5.15 -36.96 12.65
C LYS A 553 3.88 -37.64 12.17
N ASN A 554 3.81 -38.98 12.24
CA ASN A 554 2.58 -39.72 11.97
C ASN A 554 1.50 -39.33 12.99
N ALA A 555 1.77 -39.39 14.30
CA ALA A 555 0.81 -38.98 15.32
C ALA A 555 0.36 -37.50 15.21
N LEU A 556 1.20 -36.62 14.66
CA LEU A 556 0.84 -35.24 14.32
C LEU A 556 -0.02 -35.16 13.05
N ILE A 557 0.21 -36.01 12.05
CA ILE A 557 -0.67 -36.16 10.89
C ILE A 557 -2.03 -36.71 11.35
N ASP A 558 -2.06 -37.75 12.19
CA ASP A 558 -3.26 -38.38 12.75
C ASP A 558 -4.09 -37.39 13.62
N ASP A 559 -3.47 -36.40 14.25
CA ASP A 559 -4.12 -35.31 15.00
C ASP A 559 -4.56 -34.13 14.10
N MET A 560 -3.89 -33.93 12.96
CA MET A 560 -4.20 -32.86 12.00
C MET A 560 -5.21 -33.29 10.92
N GLU A 561 -5.29 -34.57 10.57
CA GLU A 561 -6.26 -35.13 9.63
C GLU A 561 -7.74 -34.91 10.07
N PRO A 562 -8.17 -35.20 11.31
CA PRO A 562 -9.53 -34.90 11.74
C PRO A 562 -9.82 -33.39 11.77
N LYS A 563 -8.80 -32.54 12.02
CA LYS A 563 -8.92 -31.07 11.97
C LYS A 563 -9.09 -30.58 10.54
N TYR A 564 -8.28 -31.12 9.61
CA TYR A 564 -8.38 -30.84 8.19
C TYR A 564 -9.74 -31.26 7.63
N ASN A 565 -10.20 -32.47 7.94
CA ASN A 565 -11.51 -32.98 7.56
C ASN A 565 -12.65 -32.12 8.12
N ALA A 566 -12.56 -31.69 9.39
CA ALA A 566 -13.54 -30.78 9.98
C ALA A 566 -13.55 -29.39 9.32
N THR A 567 -12.39 -28.84 8.91
CA THR A 567 -12.38 -27.61 8.09
C THR A 567 -12.89 -27.83 6.67
N SER A 568 -12.63 -28.99 6.05
CA SER A 568 -13.12 -29.32 4.72
C SER A 568 -14.64 -29.42 4.70
N GLN A 569 -15.22 -30.16 5.65
CA GLN A 569 -16.67 -30.23 5.83
C GLN A 569 -17.27 -28.85 6.13
N ARG A 570 -16.60 -28.02 6.95
CA ARG A 570 -17.07 -26.67 7.24
C ARG A 570 -16.97 -25.72 6.04
N VAL A 571 -16.04 -25.95 5.10
CA VAL A 571 -16.01 -25.23 3.81
C VAL A 571 -17.18 -25.68 2.94
N GLU A 572 -17.42 -26.98 2.81
CA GLU A 572 -18.57 -27.54 2.07
C GLU A 572 -19.92 -27.03 2.61
N GLU A 573 -20.10 -27.01 3.94
CA GLU A 573 -21.27 -26.40 4.61
C GLU A 573 -21.45 -24.91 4.30
N LEU A 574 -20.35 -24.15 4.15
CA LEU A 574 -20.37 -22.72 3.81
C LEU A 574 -20.62 -22.49 2.32
N GLU A 575 -20.11 -23.34 1.44
CA GLU A 575 -20.34 -23.28 -0.01
C GLU A 575 -21.81 -23.59 -0.34
N ASP A 576 -22.41 -24.62 0.26
CA ASP A 576 -23.84 -24.91 0.08
C ASP A 576 -24.73 -23.84 0.74
N ALA A 577 -24.32 -23.23 1.86
CA ALA A 577 -25.01 -22.10 2.45
C ALA A 577 -24.95 -20.83 1.56
N LEU A 578 -23.82 -20.55 0.94
CA LEU A 578 -23.64 -19.45 -0.01
C LEU A 578 -24.49 -19.66 -1.28
N LYS A 579 -24.40 -20.85 -1.89
CA LYS A 579 -25.20 -21.25 -3.05
C LYS A 579 -26.70 -21.16 -2.79
N LYS A 580 -27.15 -21.57 -1.59
CA LYS A 580 -28.55 -21.37 -1.17
C LYS A 580 -28.91 -19.88 -1.08
N LYS A 581 -28.01 -19.02 -0.58
CA LYS A 581 -28.23 -17.56 -0.55
C LYS A 581 -28.29 -16.95 -1.95
N ASP A 582 -27.49 -17.42 -2.90
CA ASP A 582 -27.59 -17.00 -4.30
C ASP A 582 -28.93 -17.40 -4.94
N ASP A 583 -29.43 -18.60 -4.65
CA ASP A 583 -30.72 -19.07 -5.17
C ASP A 583 -31.93 -18.40 -4.46
N ASP A 584 -31.81 -18.05 -3.18
CA ASP A 584 -32.76 -17.15 -2.50
C ASP A 584 -32.72 -15.73 -3.13
N MET A 585 -31.54 -15.21 -3.46
CA MET A 585 -31.36 -13.89 -4.09
C MET A 585 -32.00 -13.84 -5.47
N LYS A 586 -31.72 -14.80 -6.36
CA LYS A 586 -32.35 -14.91 -7.70
C LYS A 586 -33.88 -14.97 -7.61
N GLN A 587 -34.43 -15.69 -6.63
CA GLN A 587 -35.87 -15.72 -6.39
C GLN A 587 -36.42 -14.35 -5.95
N MET A 588 -35.67 -13.58 -5.15
CA MET A 588 -36.05 -12.22 -4.78
C MET A 588 -35.96 -11.26 -5.98
N GLU A 589 -34.89 -11.33 -6.79
CA GLU A 589 -34.79 -10.57 -8.04
C GLU A 589 -35.95 -10.86 -9.00
N GLU A 590 -36.34 -12.14 -9.17
CA GLU A 590 -37.52 -12.51 -9.95
C GLU A 590 -38.81 -11.91 -9.39
N ARG A 591 -38.99 -11.91 -8.06
CA ARG A 591 -40.16 -11.30 -7.40
C ARG A 591 -40.18 -9.78 -7.62
N TYR A 592 -39.06 -9.10 -7.39
CA TYR A 592 -38.92 -7.67 -7.67
C TYR A 592 -39.21 -7.36 -9.14
N LYS A 593 -38.65 -8.12 -10.09
CA LYS A 593 -38.91 -7.95 -11.53
C LYS A 593 -40.39 -8.13 -11.89
N LYS A 594 -41.08 -9.11 -11.27
CA LYS A 594 -42.54 -9.31 -11.42
C LYS A 594 -43.34 -8.15 -10.84
N TYR A 595 -42.95 -7.61 -9.68
CA TYR A 595 -43.57 -6.38 -9.13
C TYR A 595 -43.31 -5.15 -10.00
N LEU A 596 -42.11 -5.00 -10.55
CA LEU A 596 -41.72 -3.88 -11.42
C LEU A 596 -42.49 -3.89 -12.75
N GLU A 597 -42.65 -5.05 -13.38
CA GLU A 597 -43.52 -5.16 -14.57
C GLU A 597 -45.01 -4.99 -14.23
N LYS A 598 -45.47 -5.42 -13.05
CA LYS A 598 -46.84 -5.14 -12.58
C LYS A 598 -47.05 -3.63 -12.38
N ALA A 599 -46.09 -2.92 -11.79
CA ALA A 599 -46.13 -1.47 -11.64
C ALA A 599 -46.13 -0.75 -13.00
N LYS A 600 -45.23 -1.11 -13.93
CA LYS A 600 -45.24 -0.62 -15.32
C LYS A 600 -46.56 -0.93 -16.04
N SER A 601 -47.17 -2.09 -15.77
CA SER A 601 -48.48 -2.43 -16.34
C SER A 601 -49.59 -1.54 -15.79
N VAL A 602 -49.60 -1.30 -14.47
CA VAL A 602 -50.57 -0.42 -13.80
C VAL A 602 -50.43 1.02 -14.32
N ILE A 603 -49.20 1.54 -14.43
CA ILE A 603 -48.92 2.85 -15.02
C ILE A 603 -49.45 2.94 -16.46
N ARG A 604 -49.15 1.93 -17.32
CA ARG A 604 -49.66 1.85 -18.69
C ARG A 604 -51.20 1.78 -18.80
N THR A 605 -51.89 1.33 -17.75
CA THR A 605 -53.37 1.32 -17.70
C THR A 605 -53.99 2.52 -17.00
N LEU A 606 -53.20 3.33 -16.28
CA LEU A 606 -53.67 4.53 -15.56
C LEU A 606 -53.32 5.84 -16.27
N ASP A 607 -52.44 5.83 -17.28
CA ASP A 607 -52.14 7.01 -18.11
C ASP A 607 -53.13 7.13 -19.30
N PRO A 608 -54.03 8.14 -19.31
CA PRO A 608 -54.98 8.33 -20.40
C PRO A 608 -54.36 8.96 -21.66
N LYS A 609 -53.08 9.36 -21.63
CA LYS A 609 -52.47 10.25 -22.65
C LYS A 609 -51.87 9.53 -23.85
N GLN A 610 -52.04 8.21 -23.99
CA GLN A 610 -51.52 7.46 -25.14
C GLN A 610 -52.38 7.56 -26.42
N ASN A 611 -52.95 8.73 -26.73
CA ASN A 611 -53.58 9.00 -28.02
C ASN A 611 -53.30 10.43 -28.52
N GLN A 612 -52.47 10.51 -29.57
CA GLN A 612 -52.25 11.62 -30.52
C GLN A 612 -52.18 13.06 -29.98
N GLY A 613 -50.96 13.60 -29.93
CA GLY A 613 -50.71 15.05 -29.83
C GLY A 613 -49.86 15.49 -28.64
N SER A 614 -48.55 15.26 -28.68
CA SER A 614 -47.63 15.92 -27.74
C SER A 614 -47.64 17.43 -28.01
N GLY A 615 -48.14 18.22 -27.06
CA GLY A 615 -48.35 19.65 -27.22
C GLY A 615 -47.06 20.46 -27.51
N PRO A 616 -47.20 21.71 -28.02
CA PRO A 616 -46.07 22.51 -28.51
C PRO A 616 -44.93 22.67 -27.50
N GLU A 617 -45.26 22.81 -26.23
CA GLU A 617 -44.33 22.96 -25.11
C GLU A 617 -43.44 21.72 -24.92
N VAL A 618 -43.99 20.51 -25.01
CA VAL A 618 -43.22 19.26 -24.92
C VAL A 618 -42.25 19.12 -26.10
N GLN A 619 -42.61 19.63 -27.28
CA GLN A 619 -41.71 19.66 -28.43
C GLN A 619 -40.66 20.77 -28.31
N ALA A 620 -40.99 21.92 -27.75
CA ALA A 620 -40.05 22.99 -27.44
C ALA A 620 -38.99 22.54 -26.42
N LEU A 621 -39.41 21.86 -25.34
CA LEU A 621 -38.51 21.29 -24.33
C LEU A 621 -37.60 20.21 -24.93
N LYS A 622 -38.09 19.34 -25.82
CA LYS A 622 -37.25 18.38 -26.56
C LYS A 622 -36.22 19.08 -27.46
N ASN A 623 -36.60 20.17 -28.13
CA ASN A 623 -35.69 20.94 -28.97
C ASN A 623 -34.60 21.63 -28.11
N GLN A 624 -34.98 22.23 -26.97
CA GLN A 624 -34.03 22.81 -26.02
C GLN A 624 -33.07 21.77 -25.44
N LEU A 625 -33.57 20.58 -25.08
CA LEU A 625 -32.72 19.49 -24.59
C LEU A 625 -31.69 19.08 -25.65
N GLN A 626 -32.13 18.86 -26.90
CA GLN A 626 -31.22 18.53 -28.01
C GLN A 626 -30.20 19.65 -28.31
N GLU A 627 -30.55 20.92 -28.08
CA GLU A 627 -29.63 22.05 -28.23
C GLU A 627 -28.63 22.15 -27.07
N LYS A 628 -29.05 21.84 -25.84
CA LYS A 628 -28.16 21.67 -24.69
C LYS A 628 -27.22 20.48 -24.88
N ASP A 629 -27.69 19.35 -25.39
CA ASP A 629 -26.86 18.18 -25.72
C ASP A 629 -25.76 18.55 -26.73
N ARG A 630 -26.11 19.29 -27.80
CA ARG A 630 -25.14 19.80 -28.79
C ARG A 630 -24.12 20.76 -28.15
N MET A 631 -24.57 21.62 -27.24
CA MET A 631 -23.71 22.55 -26.51
C MET A 631 -22.72 21.80 -25.61
N LEU A 632 -23.17 20.76 -24.90
CA LEU A 632 -22.31 19.88 -24.09
C LEU A 632 -21.25 19.19 -24.96
N HIS A 633 -21.64 18.54 -26.05
CA HIS A 633 -20.70 17.90 -26.98
C HIS A 633 -19.69 18.90 -27.58
N SER A 634 -20.06 20.17 -27.74
CA SER A 634 -19.14 21.22 -28.19
C SER A 634 -18.15 21.61 -27.09
N LEU A 635 -18.62 21.77 -25.85
CA LEU A 635 -17.79 22.12 -24.69
C LEU A 635 -16.82 20.99 -24.30
N GLU A 636 -17.27 19.74 -24.36
CA GLU A 636 -16.41 18.54 -24.19
C GLU A 636 -15.28 18.53 -25.23
N LYS A 637 -15.60 18.82 -26.49
CA LYS A 637 -14.62 18.88 -27.58
C LYS A 637 -13.62 20.04 -27.43
N GLU A 638 -14.04 21.17 -26.87
CA GLU A 638 -13.11 22.26 -26.53
C GLU A 638 -12.28 21.97 -25.27
N MET A 639 -12.84 21.26 -24.29
CA MET A 639 -12.13 20.75 -23.11
C MET A 639 -11.01 19.78 -23.52
N ASP A 640 -11.29 18.80 -24.38
CA ASP A 640 -10.29 17.85 -24.87
C ASP A 640 -9.23 18.51 -25.75
N LYS A 641 -9.60 19.51 -26.55
CA LYS A 641 -8.64 20.34 -27.32
C LYS A 641 -7.72 21.13 -26.38
N THR A 642 -8.28 21.73 -25.32
CA THR A 642 -7.53 22.50 -24.31
C THR A 642 -6.64 21.59 -23.45
N ARG A 643 -7.09 20.37 -23.16
CA ARG A 643 -6.29 19.31 -22.54
C ARG A 643 -5.12 18.93 -23.45
N SER A 644 -5.39 18.59 -24.71
CA SER A 644 -4.37 18.24 -25.71
C SER A 644 -3.33 19.34 -25.91
N GLN A 645 -3.71 20.61 -25.79
CA GLN A 645 -2.80 21.74 -25.84
C GLN A 645 -1.92 21.83 -24.57
N ARG A 646 -2.50 21.71 -23.37
CA ARG A 646 -1.72 21.68 -22.11
C ARG A 646 -0.74 20.49 -22.08
N ASP A 647 -1.20 19.31 -22.47
CA ASP A 647 -0.39 18.10 -22.66
C ASP A 647 0.80 18.32 -23.63
N TYR A 648 0.70 19.27 -24.57
CA TYR A 648 1.77 19.62 -25.52
C TYR A 648 2.70 20.70 -24.95
N GLU A 649 2.14 21.71 -24.27
CA GLU A 649 2.89 22.75 -23.56
C GLU A 649 3.74 22.15 -22.43
N GLU A 650 3.21 21.19 -21.65
CA GLU A 650 3.95 20.43 -20.65
C GLU A 650 5.13 19.66 -21.27
N LYS A 651 4.94 19.02 -22.42
CA LYS A 651 6.02 18.30 -23.14
C LYS A 651 7.12 19.27 -23.63
N LEU A 652 6.74 20.46 -24.07
CA LEU A 652 7.69 21.53 -24.41
C LEU A 652 8.45 22.03 -23.17
N ILE A 653 7.76 22.25 -22.05
CA ILE A 653 8.37 22.67 -20.77
C ILE A 653 9.35 21.60 -20.27
N VAL A 654 8.96 20.32 -20.24
CA VAL A 654 9.83 19.20 -19.82
C VAL A 654 11.05 19.09 -20.74
N SER A 655 10.88 19.23 -22.06
CA SER A 655 12.00 19.25 -23.02
C SER A 655 12.94 20.44 -22.79
N ALA A 656 12.40 21.63 -22.54
CA ALA A 656 13.19 22.82 -22.22
C ALA A 656 13.98 22.66 -20.91
N TRP A 657 13.36 22.12 -19.86
CA TRP A 657 14.01 21.80 -18.58
C TRP A 657 15.10 20.74 -18.73
N TYR A 658 14.87 19.68 -19.50
CA TYR A 658 15.88 18.66 -19.78
C TYR A 658 17.09 19.24 -20.52
N ASN A 659 16.86 20.04 -21.57
CA ASN A 659 17.92 20.70 -22.33
C ASN A 659 18.69 21.72 -21.47
N MET A 660 18.00 22.48 -20.61
CA MET A 660 18.62 23.40 -19.66
C MET A 660 19.46 22.68 -18.60
N GLY A 661 18.95 21.59 -18.03
CA GLY A 661 19.68 20.74 -17.08
C GLY A 661 20.93 20.12 -17.70
N MET A 662 20.82 19.60 -18.94
CA MET A 662 21.96 19.05 -19.70
C MET A 662 22.99 20.13 -20.06
N SER A 663 22.54 21.35 -20.38
CA SER A 663 23.42 22.52 -20.60
C SER A 663 24.16 22.94 -19.32
N LEU A 664 23.48 23.00 -18.18
CA LEU A 664 24.08 23.28 -16.88
C LEU A 664 25.05 22.18 -16.44
N GLN A 665 24.72 20.90 -16.67
CA GLN A 665 25.59 19.76 -16.38
C GLN A 665 26.85 19.78 -17.25
N LYS A 666 26.70 20.11 -18.55
CA LYS A 666 27.82 20.34 -19.47
C LYS A 666 28.71 21.49 -18.99
N LYS A 667 28.12 22.66 -18.69
CA LYS A 667 28.87 23.81 -18.16
C LYS A 667 29.62 23.45 -16.87
N ALA A 668 28.97 22.77 -15.93
CA ALA A 668 29.62 22.32 -14.70
C ALA A 668 30.73 21.29 -14.96
N ALA A 669 30.70 20.51 -16.05
CA ALA A 669 31.82 19.66 -16.46
C ALA A 669 32.96 20.49 -17.08
N GLU A 670 32.64 21.49 -17.91
CA GLU A 670 33.60 22.44 -18.51
C GLU A 670 34.30 23.30 -17.43
N ASP A 671 33.58 23.80 -16.43
CA ASP A 671 34.12 24.53 -15.27
C ASP A 671 35.05 23.66 -14.42
N ARG A 672 34.73 22.35 -14.24
CA ARG A 672 35.62 21.39 -13.56
C ARG A 672 36.89 21.11 -14.38
N LEU A 673 36.77 20.97 -15.70
CA LEU A 673 37.92 20.82 -16.61
C LEU A 673 38.81 22.08 -16.60
N ALA A 674 38.22 23.27 -16.61
CA ALA A 674 38.92 24.54 -16.50
C ALA A 674 39.70 24.65 -15.17
N ASN A 675 39.06 24.34 -14.03
CA ASN A 675 39.73 24.37 -12.73
C ASN A 675 40.87 23.36 -12.61
N THR A 676 40.80 22.19 -13.26
CA THR A 676 41.95 21.26 -13.32
C THR A 676 43.15 21.77 -14.14
N GLY A 677 43.00 22.85 -14.92
CA GLY A 677 44.09 23.48 -15.68
C GLY A 677 45.03 24.38 -14.88
N SER A 678 44.65 24.74 -13.64
CA SER A 678 45.37 25.72 -12.80
C SER A 678 46.59 25.15 -12.06
N GLY A 679 46.59 23.85 -11.72
CA GLY A 679 47.67 23.19 -10.97
C GLY A 679 48.74 22.47 -11.80
N GLN A 680 48.67 22.52 -13.14
CA GLN A 680 49.57 21.76 -14.02
C GLN A 680 50.86 22.52 -14.34
N SER A 681 52.01 21.96 -13.95
CA SER A 681 53.32 22.56 -14.20
C SER A 681 53.65 22.66 -15.70
N PHE A 682 54.61 23.51 -16.05
CA PHE A 682 55.03 23.77 -17.44
C PHE A 682 55.34 22.49 -18.23
N LEU A 683 56.02 21.52 -17.60
CA LEU A 683 56.37 20.22 -18.17
C LEU A 683 55.18 19.25 -18.35
N ALA A 684 54.01 19.53 -17.77
CA ALA A 684 52.78 18.78 -18.04
C ALA A 684 52.07 19.32 -19.29
N ARG A 685 51.94 20.66 -19.40
CA ARG A 685 51.36 21.31 -20.60
C ARG A 685 52.13 20.96 -21.88
N GLN A 686 53.47 20.93 -21.81
CA GLN A 686 54.32 20.56 -22.94
C GLN A 686 54.14 19.10 -23.41
N ARG A 687 53.70 18.19 -22.51
CA ARG A 687 53.40 16.77 -22.85
C ARG A 687 51.98 16.55 -23.41
N GLN A 688 51.04 17.44 -23.11
CA GLN A 688 49.72 17.41 -23.75
C GLN A 688 49.79 17.99 -25.17
N ALA A 689 50.50 19.10 -25.37
CA ALA A 689 50.65 19.77 -26.68
C ALA A 689 51.34 18.91 -27.75
N THR A 690 52.13 17.89 -27.38
CA THR A 690 52.72 16.92 -28.31
C THR A 690 51.80 15.75 -28.64
N SER A 691 50.79 15.46 -27.80
CA SER A 691 49.82 14.38 -28.04
C SER A 691 48.76 14.78 -29.09
N THR A 692 48.29 16.03 -29.06
CA THR A 692 47.27 16.56 -29.99
C THR A 692 47.67 16.59 -31.47
N ARG A 693 48.91 16.24 -31.83
CA ARG A 693 49.37 16.08 -33.23
C ARG A 693 49.08 14.71 -33.85
N ARG A 694 48.40 13.78 -33.17
CA ARG A 694 47.95 12.51 -33.76
C ARG A 694 46.49 12.17 -33.45
N SER A 695 45.59 12.57 -34.34
CA SER A 695 44.32 11.89 -34.58
C SER A 695 43.98 11.97 -36.08
N TYR A 696 43.55 10.84 -36.66
CA TYR A 696 43.11 10.77 -38.06
C TYR A 696 41.67 11.31 -38.22
N PRO A 697 41.32 11.89 -39.38
CA PRO A 697 39.96 12.35 -39.65
C PRO A 697 39.04 11.18 -40.05
N GLY A 698 38.33 10.60 -39.08
CA GLY A 698 37.23 9.66 -39.32
C GLY A 698 35.88 10.38 -39.44
N HIS A 699 35.46 10.74 -40.66
CA HIS A 699 34.18 11.43 -40.90
C HIS A 699 33.07 10.42 -41.20
N VAL A 700 32.01 10.40 -40.38
CA VAL A 700 30.77 9.65 -40.65
C VAL A 700 29.58 10.55 -40.37
N GLN A 701 28.70 10.71 -41.36
CA GLN A 701 27.46 11.47 -41.22
C GLN A 701 26.34 10.56 -40.70
N PRO A 702 25.44 11.06 -39.82
CA PRO A 702 24.18 10.39 -39.55
C PRO A 702 23.20 10.64 -40.71
N ALA A 703 22.78 9.58 -41.40
CA ALA A 703 21.71 9.68 -42.40
C ALA A 703 20.35 9.84 -41.71
N THR A 704 19.50 10.72 -42.24
CA THR A 704 18.11 10.85 -41.80
C THR A 704 17.25 9.73 -42.41
N ALA A 705 16.45 9.08 -41.56
CA ALA A 705 15.31 8.26 -41.99
C ALA A 705 14.00 9.06 -41.84
N ARG A 706 12.99 8.70 -42.62
CA ARG A 706 11.63 9.26 -42.58
C ARG A 706 10.74 8.45 -41.65
#